data_AF-A0A0K1P953-F1
#
_entry.id   AF-A0A0K1P953-F1
#
_cell.length_a   1.000
_cell.length_b   1.000
_cell.length_c   1.000
_cell.angle_alpha   90.00
_cell.angle_beta   90.00
_cell.angle_gamma   90.00
#
_symmetry.space_group_name_H-M   'P 1'
#
loop_
_entity.id
_entity.type
_entity.pdbx_description
1 polymer ?
#
loop_
_entity_poly.entity_id
_entity_poly.type
_entity_poly.pdbx_seq_one_letter_code
_entity_poly.pdbx_strand_id
1 'polypeptide(L)'
;MARPIATPTRLLMVGTLAFCLACGASLPVTPPVEVEPEVAASIRVEPQSIRLHPGEVAQLRATAWSESGLQVAVEGLEWSSSSSDVAAVSSDGLVEAISPGEVVVSVRADGIEGTSQILVLPIDEVEKVARITIEPDSLALLVHQGRRLQATVLGEHGNVLEDREVEWTSDTPEVATVSSDGLVAAKAIGRANVTATSDGVSSSIQVEVTPPPAASIRIEGAPGELFIGEGAQLVARVTDAWGAPIVDTSVTWEASPPELIALSMTGMVTGRQAGVVTVFARVEALEALVRIRISGHSTSLELKPNPLNVDLGDKDRLRATVLDENGAPMEVGEATFHSSDPEIAAVLDDGTVFGRKVGTTSISATVGPLETHVQVHVVIPRMSKLFVGGNTAGGLTADGRAYFWRAPLPTPDGQEPQPQTAVPFLAPDRFESLSFSDSHACGITTSGETICTGDNDWGQLGNGTRDLSLDAVSLGFRFISVSAGYGYTCALDPVGGAFCWGNNLRGQLGIKPPDPVLEPTPVQTELLFHQISTSPSRVGGTTCGIALDERTYCWGRELGDPVDEGPPPSSSALTEVQSGETFVEISASTGGAIGSLGHACALTSEGDGYCWGSNITGQLGNGTSETSSVPIPVEGGHVFTRVKTAVSLGSLGFSCGLAEDARAWCWGSNAFAQLGKEACPHGNDIFLCYESTPILLSEQLRFVDIGLGSQSGCGLDYEGRVYCWGYGAVGRRSQGYPLEVPTQIAGQE
;
A
#
# COMPACT_ATOMS: atom_id res chain seq x y z
N MET A 1 62.79 -36.58 -13.32
CA MET A 1 64.06 -36.65 -14.06
C MET A 1 64.46 -35.20 -14.36
N ALA A 2 65.36 -34.66 -13.54
CA ALA A 2 66.77 -34.54 -13.92
C ALA A 2 66.93 -33.72 -15.22
N ARG A 3 67.22 -32.42 -15.07
CA ARG A 3 68.05 -31.71 -16.06
C ARG A 3 69.45 -32.31 -15.98
N PRO A 4 70.13 -32.46 -17.13
CA PRO A 4 71.34 -31.65 -17.30
C PRO A 4 71.62 -31.17 -18.75
N ILE A 5 72.20 -29.96 -18.79
CA ILE A 5 73.43 -29.55 -19.52
C ILE A 5 73.56 -29.93 -21.00
N ALA A 6 73.55 -28.92 -21.90
CA ALA A 6 74.75 -28.45 -22.63
C ALA A 6 74.36 -27.46 -23.75
N THR A 7 75.12 -26.36 -23.83
CA THR A 7 75.47 -25.44 -24.95
C THR A 7 75.34 -26.02 -26.37
N PRO A 8 75.22 -25.25 -27.50
CA PRO A 8 76.14 -24.14 -27.86
C PRO A 8 75.67 -23.06 -28.90
N THR A 9 76.63 -22.16 -29.24
CA THR A 9 76.94 -21.53 -30.56
C THR A 9 76.18 -20.32 -31.15
N ARG A 10 76.94 -19.19 -31.20
CA ARG A 10 77.35 -18.32 -32.33
C ARG A 10 76.38 -17.95 -33.48
N LEU A 11 76.38 -16.66 -33.82
CA LEU A 11 76.40 -16.07 -35.20
C LEU A 11 76.91 -14.60 -35.06
N LEU A 12 78.09 -14.19 -35.56
CA LEU A 12 78.56 -13.85 -36.93
C LEU A 12 78.32 -12.38 -37.37
N MET A 13 79.41 -11.65 -37.63
CA MET A 13 79.72 -10.94 -38.90
C MET A 13 81.15 -10.38 -38.78
N VAL A 14 82.15 -10.88 -39.52
CA VAL A 14 82.54 -10.64 -40.94
C VAL A 14 83.33 -9.32 -41.11
N GLY A 15 84.52 -9.41 -41.71
CA GLY A 15 85.22 -8.25 -42.29
C GLY A 15 86.74 -8.31 -42.50
N THR A 16 87.26 -9.42 -43.03
CA THR A 16 88.40 -9.58 -43.98
C THR A 16 89.24 -8.37 -44.45
N LEU A 17 90.58 -8.55 -44.49
CA LEU A 17 91.49 -8.33 -45.65
C LEU A 17 92.89 -8.93 -45.31
N ALA A 18 93.26 -10.13 -45.81
CA ALA A 18 93.98 -10.44 -47.07
C ALA A 18 95.44 -9.88 -47.08
N PHE A 19 96.54 -10.62 -47.28
CA PHE A 19 96.97 -11.51 -48.37
C PHE A 19 98.25 -12.26 -47.87
N CYS A 20 98.39 -13.60 -48.02
CA CYS A 20 99.32 -14.30 -48.95
C CYS A 20 100.84 -14.02 -48.76
N LEU A 21 101.80 -14.94 -48.88
CA LEU A 21 101.88 -16.21 -49.62
C LEU A 21 103.21 -16.92 -49.26
N ALA A 22 103.14 -18.26 -49.22
CA ALA A 22 104.14 -19.22 -49.69
C ALA A 22 105.35 -19.58 -48.79
N CYS A 23 105.56 -20.83 -48.37
CA CYS A 23 105.72 -22.14 -49.06
C CYS A 23 107.22 -22.53 -49.14
N GLY A 24 107.52 -23.81 -48.85
CA GLY A 24 108.83 -24.44 -49.08
C GLY A 24 109.45 -24.97 -47.79
N ALA A 25 109.10 -26.15 -47.31
CA ALA A 25 109.67 -27.45 -47.71
C ALA A 25 111.12 -27.67 -47.24
N SER A 26 111.24 -28.52 -46.21
CA SER A 26 112.18 -29.65 -46.02
C SER A 26 113.65 -29.54 -46.46
N LEU A 27 114.58 -29.89 -45.56
CA LEU A 27 115.55 -31.03 -45.62
C LEU A 27 116.81 -30.80 -44.74
N PRO A 28 117.61 -31.85 -44.42
CA PRO A 28 118.34 -32.02 -43.16
C PRO A 28 119.88 -31.89 -43.28
N VAL A 29 120.57 -32.35 -42.22
CA VAL A 29 121.92 -32.96 -42.18
C VAL A 29 123.06 -32.09 -41.59
N THR A 30 123.23 -32.26 -40.27
CA THR A 30 124.44 -32.61 -39.48
C THR A 30 125.85 -32.17 -39.91
N PRO A 31 126.79 -32.25 -38.95
CA PRO A 31 127.25 -31.24 -37.98
C PRO A 31 128.56 -30.61 -38.52
N PRO A 32 129.24 -29.68 -37.81
CA PRO A 32 130.40 -30.16 -37.03
C PRO A 32 130.86 -29.24 -35.88
N VAL A 33 131.90 -29.75 -35.17
CA VAL A 33 132.96 -29.04 -34.43
C VAL A 33 132.68 -28.71 -32.95
N GLU A 34 133.37 -29.45 -32.07
CA GLU A 34 133.63 -29.07 -30.68
C GLU A 34 134.59 -27.88 -30.62
N VAL A 35 134.21 -26.85 -29.86
CA VAL A 35 134.95 -25.60 -29.61
C VAL A 35 135.27 -25.53 -28.12
N GLU A 36 136.52 -25.16 -27.77
CA GLU A 36 136.96 -24.88 -26.39
C GLU A 36 136.11 -23.76 -25.74
N PRO A 37 135.85 -23.80 -24.41
CA PRO A 37 134.89 -22.88 -23.78
C PRO A 37 135.42 -21.44 -23.63
N GLU A 38 134.65 -20.46 -24.09
CA GLU A 38 134.87 -19.02 -23.85
C GLU A 38 134.55 -18.62 -22.40
N VAL A 39 135.31 -17.64 -21.87
CA VAL A 39 135.12 -17.11 -20.51
C VAL A 39 134.33 -15.78 -20.55
N ALA A 40 133.46 -15.56 -19.56
CA ALA A 40 132.64 -14.35 -19.48
C ALA A 40 133.46 -13.08 -19.18
N ALA A 41 133.14 -11.98 -19.87
CA ALA A 41 133.82 -10.68 -19.76
C ALA A 41 132.90 -9.54 -19.25
N SER A 42 131.57 -9.68 -19.34
CA SER A 42 130.62 -8.71 -18.78
C SER A 42 129.27 -9.33 -18.41
N ILE A 43 128.54 -8.73 -17.45
CA ILE A 43 127.15 -9.12 -17.11
C ILE A 43 126.20 -7.96 -17.40
N ARG A 44 125.07 -8.24 -18.06
CA ARG A 44 123.96 -7.29 -18.22
C ARG A 44 122.75 -7.73 -17.39
N VAL A 45 122.12 -6.78 -16.73
CA VAL A 45 120.89 -6.99 -15.97
C VAL A 45 119.71 -6.37 -16.71
N GLU A 46 118.65 -7.15 -16.90
CA GLU A 46 117.40 -6.71 -17.50
C GLU A 46 116.20 -6.89 -16.57
N PRO A 47 115.26 -5.93 -16.54
CA PRO A 47 115.37 -4.59 -17.15
C PRO A 47 116.43 -3.71 -16.46
N GLN A 48 116.96 -2.72 -17.17
CA GLN A 48 117.98 -1.79 -16.62
C GLN A 48 117.41 -0.83 -15.57
N SER A 49 116.09 -0.61 -15.57
CA SER A 49 115.39 0.12 -14.51
C SER A 49 113.93 -0.32 -14.32
N ILE A 50 113.39 -0.27 -13.10
CA ILE A 50 112.00 -0.60 -12.76
C ILE A 50 111.40 0.49 -11.84
N ARG A 51 110.11 0.78 -12.00
CA ARG A 51 109.32 1.57 -11.05
C ARG A 51 108.32 0.67 -10.35
N LEU A 52 108.26 0.75 -9.02
CA LEU A 52 107.39 -0.06 -8.16
C LEU A 52 106.67 0.82 -7.13
N HIS A 53 105.60 0.31 -6.53
CA HIS A 53 105.00 0.82 -5.30
C HIS A 53 105.32 -0.14 -4.12
N PRO A 54 105.29 0.33 -2.86
CA PRO A 54 105.48 -0.55 -1.70
C PRO A 54 104.58 -1.79 -1.73
N GLY A 55 105.17 -2.99 -1.61
CA GLY A 55 104.50 -4.28 -1.69
C GLY A 55 104.50 -4.94 -3.07
N GLU A 56 104.98 -4.25 -4.12
CA GLU A 56 105.14 -4.85 -5.46
C GLU A 56 106.49 -5.56 -5.61
N VAL A 57 106.53 -6.61 -6.45
CA VAL A 57 107.73 -7.41 -6.75
C VAL A 57 108.05 -7.41 -8.25
N ALA A 58 109.33 -7.50 -8.61
CA ALA A 58 109.77 -7.63 -10.00
C ALA A 58 111.03 -8.48 -10.15
N GLN A 59 111.08 -9.32 -11.19
CA GLN A 59 112.20 -10.24 -11.44
C GLN A 59 113.28 -9.60 -12.33
N LEU A 60 114.52 -9.55 -11.86
CA LEU A 60 115.69 -9.23 -12.67
C LEU A 60 116.32 -10.49 -13.28
N ARG A 61 116.88 -10.36 -14.48
CA ARG A 61 117.64 -11.41 -15.17
C ARG A 61 119.05 -10.94 -15.49
N ALA A 62 120.05 -11.73 -15.10
CA ALA A 62 121.45 -11.51 -15.43
C ALA A 62 121.86 -12.37 -16.63
N THR A 63 122.54 -11.76 -17.61
CA THR A 63 123.09 -12.47 -18.77
C THR A 63 124.54 -12.09 -18.95
N ALA A 64 125.43 -13.09 -18.95
CA ALA A 64 126.87 -12.88 -19.12
C ALA A 64 127.31 -13.08 -20.58
N TRP A 65 128.31 -12.31 -21.00
CA TRP A 65 128.81 -12.24 -22.37
C TRP A 65 130.33 -12.30 -22.40
N SER A 66 130.93 -13.06 -23.33
CA SER A 66 132.39 -13.11 -23.59
C SER A 66 132.89 -11.85 -24.30
N GLU A 67 134.20 -11.66 -24.41
CA GLU A 67 134.80 -10.55 -25.18
C GLU A 67 134.43 -10.59 -26.67
N SER A 68 134.17 -11.78 -27.23
CA SER A 68 133.74 -11.95 -28.62
C SER A 68 132.25 -11.65 -28.82
N GLY A 69 131.51 -11.36 -27.73
CA GLY A 69 130.08 -11.04 -27.75
C GLY A 69 129.17 -12.27 -27.76
N LEU A 70 129.67 -13.44 -27.37
CA LEU A 70 128.87 -14.66 -27.22
C LEU A 70 128.31 -14.75 -25.79
N GLN A 71 127.08 -15.25 -25.65
CA GLN A 71 126.49 -15.46 -24.33
C GLN A 71 127.16 -16.66 -23.65
N VAL A 72 127.69 -16.46 -22.45
CA VAL A 72 128.39 -17.49 -21.68
C VAL A 72 127.58 -17.80 -20.42
N ALA A 73 127.46 -19.08 -20.07
CA ALA A 73 126.86 -19.47 -18.80
C ALA A 73 127.86 -19.21 -17.66
N VAL A 74 127.42 -18.51 -16.62
CA VAL A 74 128.22 -18.24 -15.41
C VAL A 74 127.46 -18.77 -14.21
N GLU A 75 128.12 -19.62 -13.43
CA GLU A 75 127.57 -20.12 -12.16
C GLU A 75 128.02 -19.23 -11.00
N GLY A 76 127.26 -19.21 -9.90
CA GLY A 76 127.62 -18.40 -8.72
C GLY A 76 127.27 -16.92 -8.82
N LEU A 77 126.11 -16.58 -9.40
CA LEU A 77 125.59 -15.20 -9.41
C LEU A 77 125.23 -14.75 -7.98
N GLU A 78 125.89 -13.69 -7.50
CA GLU A 78 125.62 -13.08 -6.21
C GLU A 78 124.90 -11.74 -6.40
N TRP A 79 123.62 -11.69 -6.03
CA TRP A 79 122.78 -10.48 -6.08
C TRP A 79 122.87 -9.67 -4.78
N SER A 80 122.84 -8.35 -4.90
CA SER A 80 122.85 -7.42 -3.77
C SER A 80 122.07 -6.16 -4.10
N SER A 81 121.42 -5.58 -3.09
CA SER A 81 120.76 -4.28 -3.16
C SER A 81 121.57 -3.25 -2.39
N SER A 82 121.70 -2.04 -2.93
CA SER A 82 122.37 -0.92 -2.24
C SER A 82 121.60 -0.41 -1.02
N SER A 83 120.31 -0.73 -0.90
CA SER A 83 119.49 -0.49 0.30
C SER A 83 118.35 -1.50 0.38
N SER A 84 118.49 -2.49 1.26
CA SER A 84 117.44 -3.48 1.51
C SER A 84 116.19 -2.90 2.17
N ASP A 85 116.26 -1.69 2.73
CA ASP A 85 115.10 -1.02 3.35
C ASP A 85 114.18 -0.35 2.31
N VAL A 86 114.71 -0.04 1.12
CA VAL A 86 113.96 0.52 -0.02
C VAL A 86 113.47 -0.60 -0.93
N ALA A 87 114.36 -1.50 -1.34
CA ALA A 87 113.99 -2.73 -2.01
C ALA A 87 114.97 -3.87 -1.70
N ALA A 88 114.44 -5.03 -1.29
CA ALA A 88 115.22 -6.24 -1.08
C ALA A 88 115.36 -7.04 -2.39
N VAL A 89 116.46 -7.77 -2.56
CA VAL A 89 116.65 -8.69 -3.70
C VAL A 89 117.00 -10.09 -3.22
N SER A 90 116.38 -11.11 -3.80
CA SER A 90 116.64 -12.53 -3.50
C SER A 90 117.83 -13.09 -4.30
N SER A 91 118.27 -14.31 -3.95
CA SER A 91 119.39 -15.00 -4.60
C SER A 91 119.16 -15.34 -6.07
N ASP A 92 117.91 -15.34 -6.55
CA ASP A 92 117.54 -15.54 -7.96
C ASP A 92 117.21 -14.23 -8.69
N GLY A 93 117.31 -13.07 -8.03
CA GLY A 93 117.13 -11.75 -8.64
C GLY A 93 115.71 -11.16 -8.55
N LEU A 94 114.83 -11.69 -7.69
CA LEU A 94 113.51 -11.10 -7.43
C LEU A 94 113.66 -9.91 -6.49
N VAL A 95 113.22 -8.73 -6.94
CA VAL A 95 113.21 -7.48 -6.18
C VAL A 95 111.84 -7.27 -5.54
N GLU A 96 111.79 -6.97 -4.25
CA GLU A 96 110.58 -6.60 -3.51
C GLU A 96 110.69 -5.14 -3.05
N ALA A 97 109.75 -4.29 -3.46
CA ALA A 97 109.71 -2.88 -3.06
C ALA A 97 109.11 -2.73 -1.67
N ILE A 98 109.84 -2.10 -0.75
CA ILE A 98 109.46 -2.00 0.67
C ILE A 98 109.04 -0.59 1.02
N SER A 99 109.87 0.41 0.70
CA SER A 99 109.60 1.79 1.05
C SER A 99 110.01 2.75 -0.07
N PRO A 100 109.36 3.94 -0.19
CA PRO A 100 109.67 4.88 -1.27
C PRO A 100 111.13 5.33 -1.26
N GLY A 101 111.79 5.28 -2.42
CA GLY A 101 113.19 5.61 -2.57
C GLY A 101 113.79 5.07 -3.87
N GLU A 102 115.03 5.46 -4.15
CA GLU A 102 115.81 4.93 -5.28
C GLU A 102 116.89 4.00 -4.77
N VAL A 103 117.03 2.83 -5.40
CA VAL A 103 118.02 1.82 -5.04
C VAL A 103 118.60 1.14 -6.28
N VAL A 104 119.91 0.89 -6.27
CA VAL A 104 120.61 0.12 -7.30
C VAL A 104 120.76 -1.33 -6.84
N VAL A 105 120.37 -2.27 -7.68
CA VAL A 105 120.56 -3.71 -7.49
C VAL A 105 121.70 -4.19 -8.41
N SER A 106 122.69 -4.86 -7.84
CA SER A 106 123.90 -5.35 -8.51
C SER A 106 124.02 -6.87 -8.46
N VAL A 107 124.52 -7.48 -9.52
CA VAL A 107 124.89 -8.90 -9.58
C VAL A 107 126.37 -9.05 -9.92
N ARG A 108 127.08 -9.93 -9.20
CA ARG A 108 128.50 -10.24 -9.45
C ARG A 108 128.70 -11.74 -9.66
N ALA A 109 129.62 -12.09 -10.56
CA ALA A 109 130.19 -13.44 -10.67
C ALA A 109 131.55 -13.36 -11.37
N ASP A 110 132.50 -14.21 -10.98
CA ASP A 110 133.84 -14.33 -11.60
C ASP A 110 134.56 -12.99 -11.89
N GLY A 111 134.38 -11.99 -11.02
CA GLY A 111 135.02 -10.68 -11.12
C GLY A 111 134.33 -9.65 -12.04
N ILE A 112 133.19 -9.99 -12.66
CA ILE A 112 132.39 -9.10 -13.51
C ILE A 112 131.08 -8.71 -12.82
N GLU A 113 130.56 -7.51 -13.11
CA GLU A 113 129.37 -6.93 -12.44
C GLU A 113 128.37 -6.35 -13.45
N GLY A 114 127.07 -6.48 -13.14
CA GLY A 114 125.97 -5.79 -13.83
C GLY A 114 124.98 -5.19 -12.84
N THR A 115 124.28 -4.10 -13.22
CA THR A 115 123.40 -3.34 -12.30
C THR A 115 122.05 -2.96 -12.92
N SER A 116 121.01 -2.78 -12.09
CA SER A 116 119.68 -2.23 -12.44
C SER A 116 119.20 -1.20 -11.41
N GLN A 117 118.47 -0.16 -11.85
CA GLN A 117 117.94 0.92 -11.00
C GLN A 117 116.46 0.71 -10.64
N ILE A 118 116.11 0.74 -9.36
CA ILE A 118 114.74 0.56 -8.88
C ILE A 118 114.27 1.86 -8.21
N LEU A 119 113.12 2.38 -8.63
CA LEU A 119 112.46 3.56 -8.04
C LEU A 119 111.12 3.15 -7.42
N VAL A 120 110.96 3.33 -6.11
CA VAL A 120 109.72 3.04 -5.38
C VAL A 120 108.93 4.33 -5.12
N LEU A 121 107.67 4.40 -5.59
CA LEU A 121 106.79 5.59 -5.55
C LEU A 121 105.67 5.48 -4.47
N PRO A 122 105.20 6.60 -3.86
CA PRO A 122 104.03 6.61 -2.94
C PRO A 122 102.66 6.43 -3.67
N ILE A 123 101.58 6.13 -2.92
CA ILE A 123 100.18 5.95 -3.41
C ILE A 123 99.27 7.03 -2.78
N ASP A 124 98.45 7.76 -3.56
CA ASP A 124 97.54 8.85 -3.10
C ASP A 124 96.01 8.62 -3.38
N GLU A 125 95.15 9.44 -2.74
CA GLU A 125 93.78 9.29 -2.15
C GLU A 125 92.46 9.17 -3.01
N VAL A 126 91.33 8.80 -2.36
CA VAL A 126 89.94 8.58 -2.88
C VAL A 126 89.03 9.85 -2.78
N GLU A 127 88.18 10.12 -3.80
CA GLU A 127 87.27 11.30 -3.89
C GLU A 127 86.07 11.27 -2.91
N LYS A 128 85.74 12.41 -2.28
CA LYS A 128 84.67 12.58 -1.26
C LYS A 128 83.29 12.89 -1.84
N VAL A 129 82.23 12.50 -1.12
CA VAL A 129 80.82 12.83 -1.44
C VAL A 129 80.49 14.28 -1.07
N ALA A 130 79.83 15.02 -1.98
CA ALA A 130 79.45 16.42 -1.76
C ALA A 130 77.94 16.62 -1.53
N ARG A 131 77.06 15.91 -2.28
CA ARG A 131 75.60 16.01 -2.11
C ARG A 131 74.86 14.77 -2.61
N ILE A 132 73.63 14.59 -2.13
CA ILE A 132 72.68 13.56 -2.60
C ILE A 132 71.43 14.26 -3.12
N THR A 133 70.88 13.79 -4.24
CA THR A 133 69.57 14.23 -4.75
C THR A 133 68.60 13.04 -4.77
N ILE A 134 67.37 13.26 -4.31
CA ILE A 134 66.31 12.23 -4.28
C ILE A 134 65.21 12.62 -5.29
N GLU A 135 64.77 11.67 -6.12
CA GLU A 135 63.66 11.86 -7.06
C GLU A 135 62.52 10.85 -6.79
N PRO A 136 61.25 11.31 -6.73
CA PRO A 136 60.79 12.71 -6.75
C PRO A 136 61.19 13.49 -5.49
N ASP A 137 61.15 14.82 -5.56
CA ASP A 137 61.48 15.74 -4.45
C ASP A 137 60.38 15.86 -3.37
N SER A 138 59.19 15.36 -3.66
CA SER A 138 58.08 15.17 -2.71
C SER A 138 57.24 13.94 -3.09
N LEU A 139 56.60 13.32 -2.09
CA LEU A 139 55.83 12.09 -2.31
C LEU A 139 54.52 12.11 -1.52
N ALA A 140 53.40 11.98 -2.22
CA ALA A 140 52.09 11.72 -1.62
C ALA A 140 51.66 10.28 -1.92
N LEU A 141 51.24 9.54 -0.89
CA LEU A 141 50.80 8.15 -0.99
C LEU A 141 49.45 7.97 -0.28
N LEU A 142 48.62 7.05 -0.77
CA LEU A 142 47.52 6.50 0.03
C LEU A 142 48.06 5.41 0.95
N VAL A 143 47.42 5.18 2.10
CA VAL A 143 47.70 3.99 2.92
C VAL A 143 47.67 2.73 2.04
N HIS A 144 48.60 1.80 2.27
CA HIS A 144 48.84 0.58 1.47
C HIS A 144 49.51 0.77 0.10
N GLN A 145 49.78 2.01 -0.34
CA GLN A 145 50.59 2.25 -1.53
C GLN A 145 52.09 2.24 -1.21
N GLY A 146 52.89 2.05 -2.25
CA GLY A 146 54.33 2.23 -2.16
C GLY A 146 54.91 2.80 -3.44
N ARG A 147 56.03 3.52 -3.30
CA ARG A 147 56.76 4.10 -4.42
C ARG A 147 58.26 4.06 -4.13
N ARG A 148 59.03 3.65 -5.13
CA ARG A 148 60.48 3.63 -5.04
C ARG A 148 61.05 5.03 -5.28
N LEU A 149 61.97 5.45 -4.42
CA LEU A 149 62.77 6.65 -4.56
C LEU A 149 64.09 6.33 -5.24
N GLN A 150 64.62 7.28 -6.01
CA GLN A 150 65.95 7.17 -6.60
C GLN A 150 66.87 8.21 -5.98
N ALA A 151 67.99 7.77 -5.40
CA ALA A 151 69.04 8.65 -4.90
C ALA A 151 70.21 8.69 -5.88
N THR A 152 70.73 9.88 -6.16
CA THR A 152 71.96 10.09 -6.94
C THR A 152 73.01 10.75 -6.06
N VAL A 153 74.18 10.11 -5.92
CA VAL A 153 75.30 10.59 -5.11
C VAL A 153 76.28 11.35 -6.00
N LEU A 154 76.61 12.59 -5.63
CA LEU A 154 77.46 13.49 -6.42
C LEU A 154 78.73 13.86 -5.64
N GLY A 155 79.90 13.74 -6.30
CA GLY A 155 81.22 14.10 -5.76
C GLY A 155 81.47 15.61 -5.73
N GLU A 156 82.60 16.02 -5.14
CA GLU A 156 83.00 17.43 -5.03
C GLU A 156 83.15 18.13 -6.40
N HIS A 157 83.44 17.37 -7.45
CA HIS A 157 83.54 17.88 -8.83
C HIS A 157 82.25 17.74 -9.65
N GLY A 158 81.15 17.30 -9.04
CA GLY A 158 79.83 17.20 -9.68
C GLY A 158 79.59 15.96 -10.55
N ASN A 159 80.53 15.01 -10.55
CA ASN A 159 80.39 13.67 -11.13
C ASN A 159 79.49 12.78 -10.26
N VAL A 160 78.79 11.83 -10.90
CA VAL A 160 78.03 10.78 -10.19
C VAL A 160 79.00 9.72 -9.68
N LEU A 161 78.91 9.39 -8.40
CA LEU A 161 79.72 8.37 -7.75
C LEU A 161 78.90 7.06 -7.67
N GLU A 162 79.03 6.20 -8.69
CA GLU A 162 78.18 5.00 -8.86
C GLU A 162 78.47 3.88 -7.85
N ASP A 163 79.69 3.82 -7.31
CA ASP A 163 80.13 2.77 -6.37
C ASP A 163 79.81 3.09 -4.90
N ARG A 164 79.03 4.14 -4.63
CA ARG A 164 78.73 4.59 -3.26
C ARG A 164 77.41 3.98 -2.76
N GLU A 165 77.49 3.32 -1.61
CA GLU A 165 76.31 2.79 -0.94
C GLU A 165 75.44 3.93 -0.39
N VAL A 166 74.12 3.76 -0.50
CA VAL A 166 73.12 4.70 0.02
C VAL A 166 72.31 3.99 1.09
N GLU A 167 72.37 4.50 2.32
CA GLU A 167 71.56 4.05 3.42
C GLU A 167 70.25 4.85 3.50
N TRP A 168 69.12 4.16 3.61
CA TRP A 168 67.79 4.76 3.70
C TRP A 168 67.21 4.65 5.11
N THR A 169 66.64 5.74 5.62
CA THR A 169 65.95 5.79 6.91
C THR A 169 64.64 6.55 6.81
N SER A 170 63.68 6.21 7.69
CA SER A 170 62.42 6.95 7.87
C SER A 170 62.32 7.35 9.34
N ASP A 171 61.98 8.62 9.61
CA ASP A 171 61.84 9.13 10.98
C ASP A 171 60.58 8.61 11.71
N THR A 172 59.51 8.30 10.97
CA THR A 172 58.26 7.72 11.48
C THR A 172 57.88 6.45 10.71
N PRO A 173 58.53 5.30 10.98
CA PRO A 173 58.30 4.04 10.28
C PRO A 173 56.88 3.45 10.46
N GLU A 174 56.13 3.92 11.45
CA GLU A 174 54.71 3.61 11.64
C GLU A 174 53.79 4.31 10.62
N VAL A 175 54.22 5.45 10.05
CA VAL A 175 53.52 6.17 8.97
C VAL A 175 53.98 5.67 7.61
N ALA A 176 55.29 5.60 7.37
CA ALA A 176 55.86 5.08 6.13
C ALA A 176 57.23 4.43 6.39
N THR A 177 57.42 3.20 5.92
CA THR A 177 58.73 2.52 5.95
C THR A 177 59.47 2.70 4.64
N VAL A 178 60.80 2.69 4.69
CA VAL A 178 61.67 2.62 3.51
C VAL A 178 62.56 1.39 3.58
N SER A 179 62.72 0.66 2.48
CA SER A 179 63.65 -0.48 2.36
C SER A 179 65.06 -0.04 1.95
N SER A 180 66.03 -0.97 1.99
CA SER A 180 67.42 -0.70 1.59
C SER A 180 67.60 -0.30 0.12
N ASP A 181 66.65 -0.65 -0.76
CA ASP A 181 66.61 -0.25 -2.17
C ASP A 181 65.72 0.98 -2.44
N GLY A 182 65.30 1.70 -1.39
CA GLY A 182 64.55 2.95 -1.50
C GLY A 182 63.05 2.79 -1.76
N LEU A 183 62.45 1.62 -1.57
CA LEU A 183 60.99 1.44 -1.68
C LEU A 183 60.30 1.96 -0.42
N VAL A 184 59.56 3.06 -0.56
CA VAL A 184 58.70 3.59 0.49
C VAL A 184 57.36 2.86 0.47
N ALA A 185 56.87 2.40 1.62
CA ALA A 185 55.56 1.78 1.80
C ALA A 185 54.76 2.52 2.89
N ALA A 186 53.59 3.03 2.52
CA ALA A 186 52.69 3.78 3.39
C ALA A 186 51.86 2.84 4.29
N LYS A 187 51.88 3.11 5.59
CA LYS A 187 51.25 2.26 6.63
C LYS A 187 50.13 2.95 7.40
N ALA A 188 50.26 4.23 7.71
CA ALA A 188 49.27 4.99 8.47
C ALA A 188 49.20 6.44 7.97
N ILE A 189 48.06 7.11 8.22
CA ILE A 189 47.85 8.51 7.86
C ILE A 189 48.84 9.38 8.64
N GLY A 190 49.52 10.30 7.97
CA GLY A 190 50.49 11.18 8.61
C GLY A 190 51.57 11.68 7.65
N ARG A 191 52.66 12.20 8.22
CA ARG A 191 53.83 12.67 7.46
C ARG A 191 55.09 12.00 8.01
N ALA A 192 55.95 11.52 7.11
CA ALA A 192 57.25 10.92 7.43
C ALA A 192 58.34 11.57 6.57
N ASN A 193 59.53 11.80 7.12
CA ASN A 193 60.70 12.18 6.33
C ASN A 193 61.55 10.95 6.03
N VAL A 194 61.80 10.71 4.74
CA VAL A 194 62.67 9.63 4.26
C VAL A 194 64.01 10.23 3.86
N THR A 195 65.09 9.72 4.46
CA THR A 195 66.45 10.26 4.35
C THR A 195 67.38 9.25 3.70
N ALA A 196 68.09 9.67 2.65
CA ALA A 196 69.19 8.95 2.02
C ALA A 196 70.53 9.48 2.55
N THR A 197 71.44 8.61 2.96
CA THR A 197 72.77 8.98 3.50
C THR A 197 73.88 8.19 2.80
N SER A 198 74.97 8.86 2.43
CA SER A 198 76.16 8.25 1.84
C SER A 198 77.41 9.02 2.27
N ASP A 199 78.43 8.33 2.78
CA ASP A 199 79.67 8.90 3.36
C ASP A 199 79.45 10.10 4.30
N GLY A 200 78.39 10.05 5.12
CA GLY A 200 78.04 11.09 6.10
C GLY A 200 77.29 12.31 5.53
N VAL A 201 77.04 12.36 4.22
CA VAL A 201 76.19 13.37 3.58
C VAL A 201 74.77 12.84 3.45
N SER A 202 73.76 13.64 3.79
CA SER A 202 72.36 13.21 3.74
C SER A 202 71.45 14.18 2.98
N SER A 203 70.36 13.65 2.44
CA SER A 203 69.23 14.41 1.86
C SER A 203 67.93 13.75 2.28
N SER A 204 66.88 14.54 2.49
CA SER A 204 65.57 14.04 2.93
C SER A 204 64.44 14.55 2.05
N ILE A 205 63.39 13.75 1.91
CA ILE A 205 62.12 14.17 1.31
C ILE A 205 60.98 13.93 2.30
N GLN A 206 59.90 14.71 2.18
CA GLN A 206 58.67 14.49 2.95
C GLN A 206 57.72 13.56 2.18
N VAL A 207 57.24 12.54 2.87
CA VAL A 207 56.20 11.61 2.44
C VAL A 207 54.92 11.93 3.19
N GLU A 208 53.89 12.37 2.49
CA GLU A 208 52.56 12.60 3.04
C GLU A 208 51.65 11.40 2.72
N VAL A 209 51.08 10.79 3.76
CA VAL A 209 50.19 9.64 3.64
C VAL A 209 48.77 10.05 3.98
N THR A 210 47.84 9.93 3.02
CA THR A 210 46.42 10.25 3.18
C THR A 210 45.56 8.98 3.20
N PRO A 211 44.35 9.00 3.78
CA PRO A 211 43.44 7.86 3.71
C PRO A 211 43.05 7.55 2.25
N PRO A 212 42.84 6.27 1.91
CA PRO A 212 42.26 5.88 0.63
C PRO A 212 40.79 6.34 0.52
N PRO A 213 40.23 6.47 -0.70
CA PRO A 213 38.82 6.79 -0.88
C PRO A 213 37.94 5.70 -0.26
N ALA A 214 36.76 6.10 0.22
CA ALA A 214 35.80 5.16 0.78
C ALA A 214 35.32 4.19 -0.32
N ALA A 215 35.31 2.89 -0.02
CA ALA A 215 34.83 1.86 -0.94
C ALA A 215 33.51 1.21 -0.47
N SER A 216 33.25 1.17 0.84
CA SER A 216 31.97 0.71 1.38
C SER A 216 31.55 1.49 2.62
N ILE A 217 30.22 1.58 2.83
CA ILE A 217 29.59 2.08 4.05
C ILE A 217 28.48 1.13 4.48
N ARG A 218 28.35 0.89 5.79
CA ARG A 218 27.24 0.14 6.38
C ARG A 218 26.78 0.75 7.69
N ILE A 219 25.50 0.61 8.00
CA ILE A 219 24.91 1.04 9.28
C ILE A 219 24.80 -0.17 10.21
N GLU A 220 25.31 -0.03 11.43
CA GLU A 220 25.18 -1.00 12.53
C GLU A 220 24.42 -0.38 13.72
N GLY A 221 23.87 -1.22 14.60
CA GLY A 221 23.19 -0.77 15.82
C GLY A 221 21.74 -0.31 15.63
N ALA A 222 21.18 -0.47 14.42
CA ALA A 222 19.78 -0.13 14.17
C ALA A 222 18.83 -1.15 14.80
N PRO A 223 17.91 -0.73 15.67
CA PRO A 223 16.87 -1.62 16.17
C PRO A 223 15.84 -1.90 15.06
N GLY A 224 15.25 -3.09 15.05
CA GLY A 224 14.14 -3.40 14.15
C GLY A 224 12.88 -2.59 14.46
N GLU A 225 12.68 -2.29 15.75
CA GLU A 225 11.56 -1.51 16.30
C GLU A 225 12.06 -0.62 17.44
N LEU A 226 11.53 0.60 17.51
CA LEU A 226 11.86 1.62 18.53
C LEU A 226 10.56 2.26 19.01
N PHE A 227 10.36 2.41 20.32
CA PHE A 227 9.16 3.10 20.82
C PHE A 227 9.34 4.62 20.83
N ILE A 228 8.23 5.36 20.77
CA ILE A 228 8.23 6.82 20.92
C ILE A 228 8.90 7.20 22.24
N GLY A 229 9.83 8.16 22.19
CA GLY A 229 10.64 8.59 23.33
C GLY A 229 11.88 7.72 23.61
N GLU A 230 11.97 6.51 23.07
CA GLU A 230 13.18 5.69 23.15
C GLU A 230 14.23 6.14 22.12
N GLY A 231 15.51 5.90 22.44
CA GLY A 231 16.61 6.22 21.56
C GLY A 231 17.59 5.08 21.34
N ALA A 232 18.21 5.06 20.16
CA ALA A 232 19.23 4.09 19.77
C ALA A 232 20.39 4.77 19.06
N GLN A 233 21.60 4.27 19.26
CA GLN A 233 22.81 4.79 18.64
C GLN A 233 23.15 4.01 17.37
N LEU A 234 23.08 4.67 16.21
CA LEU A 234 23.53 4.10 14.95
C LEU A 234 25.02 4.35 14.76
N VAL A 235 25.72 3.38 14.18
CA VAL A 235 27.15 3.49 13.87
C VAL A 235 27.37 3.23 12.38
N ALA A 236 27.90 4.23 11.68
CA ALA A 236 28.33 4.07 10.29
C ALA A 236 29.77 3.54 10.25
N ARG A 237 29.97 2.36 9.65
CA ARG A 237 31.32 1.83 9.38
C ARG A 237 31.67 2.06 7.93
N VAL A 238 32.76 2.79 7.71
CA VAL A 238 33.32 3.07 6.38
C VAL A 238 34.60 2.26 6.21
N THR A 239 34.73 1.56 5.09
CA THR A 239 35.95 0.81 4.75
C THR A 239 36.49 1.21 3.40
N ASP A 240 37.80 1.04 3.22
CA ASP A 240 38.47 1.16 1.94
C ASP A 240 38.28 -0.10 1.06
N ALA A 241 38.91 -0.10 -0.11
CA ALA A 241 38.83 -1.20 -1.08
C ALA A 241 39.52 -2.50 -0.59
N TRP A 242 40.35 -2.42 0.44
CA TRP A 242 41.01 -3.55 1.08
C TRP A 242 40.27 -4.04 2.34
N GLY A 243 39.15 -3.42 2.68
CA GLY A 243 38.33 -3.75 3.85
C GLY A 243 38.86 -3.17 5.15
N ALA A 244 39.87 -2.29 5.12
CA ALA A 244 40.37 -1.62 6.31
C ALA A 244 39.42 -0.46 6.71
N PRO A 245 39.20 -0.25 8.03
CA PRO A 245 38.34 0.83 8.49
C PRO A 245 38.99 2.20 8.24
N ILE A 246 38.23 3.12 7.67
CA ILE A 246 38.65 4.52 7.55
C ILE A 246 38.12 5.26 8.77
N VAL A 247 39.04 5.78 9.59
CA VAL A 247 38.72 6.60 10.77
C VAL A 247 38.65 8.08 10.37
N ASP A 248 37.91 8.88 11.16
CA ASP A 248 37.78 10.35 10.98
C ASP A 248 37.13 10.83 9.67
N THR A 249 36.25 10.01 9.08
CA THR A 249 35.43 10.45 7.93
C THR A 249 34.13 11.09 8.38
N SER A 250 33.78 12.25 7.81
CA SER A 250 32.51 12.92 8.08
C SER A 250 31.35 12.20 7.38
N VAL A 251 30.56 11.45 8.13
CA VAL A 251 29.32 10.82 7.65
C VAL A 251 28.16 11.78 7.81
N THR A 252 27.37 11.95 6.75
CA THR A 252 26.12 12.73 6.80
C THR A 252 24.94 11.79 7.03
N TRP A 253 24.11 12.13 8.01
CA TRP A 253 22.92 11.36 8.39
C TRP A 253 21.64 12.08 7.95
N GLU A 254 20.70 11.35 7.37
CA GLU A 254 19.41 11.86 6.92
C GLU A 254 18.30 10.85 7.23
N ALA A 255 17.06 11.32 7.43
CA ALA A 255 15.90 10.48 7.69
C ALA A 255 14.75 10.85 6.77
N SER A 256 14.00 9.85 6.32
CA SER A 256 12.79 10.04 5.53
C SER A 256 11.68 9.07 5.95
N PRO A 257 10.48 9.56 6.35
CA PRO A 257 10.17 10.96 6.64
C PRO A 257 10.88 11.47 7.91
N PRO A 258 11.38 12.72 7.96
CA PRO A 258 12.17 13.25 9.07
C PRO A 258 11.36 13.53 10.34
N GLU A 259 10.05 13.73 10.26
CA GLU A 259 9.18 14.03 11.39
C GLU A 259 9.03 12.86 12.37
N LEU A 260 9.23 11.61 11.91
CA LEU A 260 9.04 10.41 12.72
C LEU A 260 10.10 10.22 13.81
N ILE A 261 11.28 10.83 13.64
CA ILE A 261 12.41 10.69 14.57
C ILE A 261 13.15 12.01 14.80
N ALA A 262 13.84 12.13 15.92
CA ALA A 262 14.99 13.03 16.04
C ALA A 262 16.25 12.26 15.61
N LEU A 263 17.06 12.82 14.72
CA LEU A 263 18.34 12.25 14.28
C LEU A 263 19.46 13.27 14.49
N SER A 264 20.50 12.87 15.21
CA SER A 264 21.67 13.71 15.48
C SER A 264 22.80 13.48 14.47
N MET A 265 23.77 14.40 14.42
CA MET A 265 24.97 14.27 13.58
C MET A 265 25.86 13.08 13.94
N THR A 266 25.73 12.53 15.15
CA THR A 266 26.49 11.34 15.60
C THR A 266 25.74 10.04 15.34
N GLY A 267 24.54 10.07 14.74
CA GLY A 267 23.73 8.87 14.49
C GLY A 267 22.83 8.43 15.65
N MET A 268 22.69 9.23 16.73
CA MET A 268 21.66 8.98 17.76
C MET A 268 20.28 9.26 17.16
N VAL A 269 19.40 8.25 17.19
CA VAL A 269 17.99 8.34 16.80
C VAL A 269 17.08 8.31 18.02
N THR A 270 15.96 9.03 17.98
CA THR A 270 14.92 8.99 19.02
C THR A 270 13.54 9.01 18.38
N GLY A 271 12.67 8.07 18.74
CA GLY A 271 11.31 7.97 18.19
C GLY A 271 10.44 9.18 18.58
N ARG A 272 9.69 9.74 17.62
CA ARG A 272 8.76 10.86 17.86
C ARG A 272 7.32 10.53 17.51
N GLN A 273 7.11 9.82 16.40
CA GLN A 273 5.79 9.50 15.89
C GLN A 273 5.80 8.10 15.27
N ALA A 274 4.69 7.36 15.43
CA ALA A 274 4.54 6.02 14.89
C ALA A 274 4.64 6.01 13.36
N GLY A 275 5.31 5.01 12.80
CA GLY A 275 5.51 4.88 11.35
C GLY A 275 6.77 4.09 11.01
N VAL A 276 7.13 4.04 9.73
CA VAL A 276 8.39 3.42 9.29
C VAL A 276 9.27 4.50 8.68
N VAL A 277 10.44 4.70 9.27
CA VAL A 277 11.44 5.67 8.80
C VAL A 277 12.60 4.93 8.13
N THR A 278 13.12 5.50 7.04
CA THR A 278 14.40 5.08 6.47
C THR A 278 15.46 6.08 6.86
N VAL A 279 16.53 5.60 7.50
CA VAL A 279 17.70 6.40 7.87
C VAL A 279 18.82 6.13 6.88
N PHE A 280 19.41 7.19 6.35
CA PHE A 280 20.50 7.17 5.38
C PHE A 280 21.79 7.65 6.05
N ALA A 281 22.89 6.96 5.75
CA ALA A 281 24.25 7.38 6.07
C ALA A 281 25.02 7.54 4.77
N ARG A 282 25.57 8.73 4.52
CA ARG A 282 26.29 9.07 3.29
C ARG A 282 27.72 9.48 3.57
N VAL A 283 28.63 9.01 2.72
CA VAL A 283 30.04 9.38 2.72
C VAL A 283 30.53 9.43 1.27
N GLU A 284 31.08 10.56 0.85
CA GLU A 284 31.45 10.78 -0.56
C GLU A 284 30.27 10.46 -1.52
N ALA A 285 30.44 9.49 -2.43
CA ALA A 285 29.40 9.01 -3.34
C ALA A 285 28.66 7.75 -2.84
N LEU A 286 29.00 7.25 -1.65
CA LEU A 286 28.43 6.04 -1.08
C LEU A 286 27.27 6.34 -0.14
N GLU A 287 26.27 5.47 -0.17
CA GLU A 287 25.07 5.53 0.68
C GLU A 287 24.77 4.16 1.29
N ALA A 288 24.48 4.14 2.59
CA ALA A 288 23.85 3.02 3.27
C ALA A 288 22.50 3.45 3.83
N LEU A 289 21.55 2.53 3.88
CA LEU A 289 20.23 2.78 4.46
C LEU A 289 19.82 1.68 5.44
N VAL A 290 19.00 2.05 6.41
CA VAL A 290 18.34 1.12 7.32
C VAL A 290 16.91 1.57 7.59
N ARG A 291 15.98 0.63 7.72
CA ARG A 291 14.58 0.91 8.07
C ARG A 291 14.35 0.63 9.54
N ILE A 292 13.70 1.55 10.23
CA ILE A 292 13.33 1.43 11.64
C ILE A 292 11.82 1.63 11.74
N ARG A 293 11.13 0.69 12.40
CA ARG A 293 9.72 0.86 12.75
C ARG A 293 9.63 1.64 14.07
N ILE A 294 8.90 2.74 14.07
CA ILE A 294 8.56 3.50 15.27
C ILE A 294 7.15 3.10 15.71
N SER A 295 7.01 2.68 16.96
CA SER A 295 5.74 2.24 17.54
C SER A 295 5.37 3.12 18.74
N GLY A 296 4.08 3.45 18.88
CA GLY A 296 3.56 4.15 20.05
C GLY A 296 3.31 3.21 21.23
N HIS A 297 3.03 3.77 22.40
CA HIS A 297 2.55 3.03 23.57
C HIS A 297 1.04 3.09 23.64
N SER A 298 0.37 1.97 23.96
CA SER A 298 -1.09 1.98 24.15
C SER A 298 -1.46 2.84 25.37
N THR A 299 -2.06 4.02 25.16
CA THR A 299 -2.39 4.95 26.26
C THR A 299 -3.87 5.06 26.55
N SER A 300 -4.72 4.97 25.52
CA SER A 300 -6.16 5.15 25.66
C SER A 300 -6.95 4.28 24.70
N LEU A 301 -8.22 4.03 25.03
CA LEU A 301 -9.16 3.27 24.21
C LEU A 301 -10.36 4.17 23.91
N GLU A 302 -10.69 4.30 22.62
CA GLU A 302 -11.84 5.06 22.14
C GLU A 302 -12.91 4.11 21.61
N LEU A 303 -14.18 4.40 21.92
CA LEU A 303 -15.34 3.78 21.29
C LEU A 303 -16.10 4.79 20.44
N LYS A 304 -16.35 4.45 19.18
CA LYS A 304 -17.19 5.24 18.26
C LYS A 304 -18.31 4.40 17.66
N PRO A 305 -19.51 4.96 17.46
CA PRO A 305 -19.94 6.30 17.89
C PRO A 305 -20.15 6.41 19.42
N ASN A 306 -20.08 7.63 19.98
CA ASN A 306 -20.33 7.93 21.40
C ASN A 306 -21.04 9.30 21.56
N PRO A 307 -22.30 9.37 22.04
CA PRO A 307 -23.17 8.24 22.39
C PRO A 307 -23.58 7.43 21.14
N LEU A 308 -24.00 6.19 21.35
CA LEU A 308 -24.62 5.36 20.32
C LEU A 308 -26.14 5.43 20.46
N ASN A 309 -26.85 5.73 19.36
CA ASN A 309 -28.30 5.64 19.31
C ASN A 309 -28.68 4.44 18.45
N VAL A 310 -29.47 3.52 19.00
CA VAL A 310 -29.96 2.34 18.28
C VAL A 310 -31.48 2.35 18.28
N ASP A 311 -32.09 2.16 17.13
CA ASP A 311 -33.55 1.99 17.10
C ASP A 311 -33.93 0.62 17.64
N LEU A 312 -35.07 0.57 18.34
CA LEU A 312 -35.58 -0.67 18.89
C LEU A 312 -35.76 -1.76 17.80
N GLY A 313 -35.25 -2.96 18.07
CA GLY A 313 -35.28 -4.11 17.16
C GLY A 313 -34.18 -4.08 16.10
N ASP A 314 -33.42 -2.99 16.00
CA ASP A 314 -32.31 -2.83 15.07
C ASP A 314 -30.96 -3.09 15.75
N LYS A 315 -29.90 -3.08 14.94
CA LYS A 315 -28.52 -3.18 15.38
C LYS A 315 -27.64 -2.10 14.76
N ASP A 316 -26.63 -1.69 15.50
CA ASP A 316 -25.54 -0.86 15.01
C ASP A 316 -24.21 -1.43 15.51
N ARG A 317 -23.08 -0.80 15.22
CA ARG A 317 -21.76 -1.33 15.56
C ARG A 317 -20.88 -0.29 16.24
N LEU A 318 -20.33 -0.67 17.38
CA LEU A 318 -19.24 0.05 18.02
C LEU A 318 -17.91 -0.37 17.44
N ARG A 319 -17.03 0.61 17.22
CA ARG A 319 -15.63 0.39 16.88
C ARG A 319 -14.77 0.80 18.05
N ALA A 320 -14.01 -0.16 18.56
CA ALA A 320 -12.95 0.04 19.52
C ALA A 320 -11.64 0.40 18.79
N THR A 321 -10.96 1.45 19.22
CA THR A 321 -9.67 1.86 18.65
C THR A 321 -8.74 2.24 19.80
N VAL A 322 -7.61 1.54 19.93
CA VAL A 322 -6.56 1.93 20.87
C VAL A 322 -5.73 3.03 20.23
N LEU A 323 -5.42 4.04 21.04
CA LEU A 323 -4.66 5.20 20.63
C LEU A 323 -3.33 5.27 21.38
N ASP A 324 -2.30 5.75 20.69
CA ASP A 324 -1.01 6.06 21.27
C ASP A 324 -1.01 7.37 22.05
N GLU A 325 0.13 7.73 22.65
CA GLU A 325 0.31 9.00 23.41
C GLU A 325 0.05 10.28 22.58
N ASN A 326 0.04 10.18 21.26
CA ASN A 326 -0.25 11.28 20.33
C ASN A 326 -1.68 11.22 19.75
N GLY A 327 -2.49 10.22 20.15
CA GLY A 327 -3.84 10.02 19.63
C GLY A 327 -3.89 9.28 18.28
N ALA A 328 -2.80 8.66 17.83
CA ALA A 328 -2.78 7.89 16.60
C ALA A 328 -3.29 6.45 16.83
N PRO A 329 -4.07 5.87 15.89
CA PRO A 329 -4.63 4.54 16.05
C PRO A 329 -3.53 3.45 16.01
N MET A 330 -3.67 2.46 16.88
CA MET A 330 -2.78 1.31 17.01
C MET A 330 -3.50 0.01 16.67
N GLU A 331 -2.81 -0.88 15.97
CA GLU A 331 -3.23 -2.27 15.78
C GLU A 331 -2.95 -3.06 17.08
N VAL A 332 -3.99 -3.52 17.74
CA VAL A 332 -3.93 -4.32 18.98
C VAL A 332 -4.98 -5.43 18.93
N GLY A 333 -4.88 -6.40 19.84
CA GLY A 333 -5.78 -7.56 19.91
C GLY A 333 -7.26 -7.20 20.05
N GLU A 334 -8.13 -8.19 19.85
CA GLU A 334 -9.58 -8.03 19.86
C GLU A 334 -10.09 -7.39 21.17
N ALA A 335 -10.98 -6.41 21.03
CA ALA A 335 -11.65 -5.80 22.16
C ALA A 335 -12.73 -6.73 22.71
N THR A 336 -12.88 -6.76 24.04
CA THR A 336 -14.02 -7.44 24.67
C THR A 336 -15.07 -6.41 25.05
N PHE A 337 -16.33 -6.69 24.77
CA PHE A 337 -17.45 -5.79 25.02
C PHE A 337 -18.37 -6.32 26.12
N HIS A 338 -18.91 -5.42 26.92
CA HIS A 338 -19.88 -5.75 27.96
C HIS A 338 -20.98 -4.71 28.03
N SER A 339 -22.24 -5.15 28.10
CA SER A 339 -23.39 -4.26 28.33
C SER A 339 -23.79 -4.30 29.81
N SER A 340 -23.98 -3.13 30.42
CA SER A 340 -24.48 -3.01 31.79
C SER A 340 -25.93 -3.47 31.96
N ASP A 341 -26.71 -3.46 30.87
CA ASP A 341 -28.09 -3.94 30.82
C ASP A 341 -28.37 -4.55 29.43
N PRO A 342 -28.21 -5.88 29.27
CA PRO A 342 -28.46 -6.59 28.02
C PRO A 342 -29.95 -6.76 27.68
N GLU A 343 -30.87 -6.37 28.58
CA GLU A 343 -32.30 -6.28 28.25
C GLU A 343 -32.61 -4.99 27.48
N ILE A 344 -31.89 -3.90 27.75
CA ILE A 344 -31.96 -2.64 26.98
C ILE A 344 -31.18 -2.78 25.67
N ALA A 345 -29.88 -3.08 25.74
CA ALA A 345 -29.06 -3.30 24.55
C ALA A 345 -28.05 -4.42 24.77
N ALA A 346 -28.04 -5.42 23.89
CA ALA A 346 -27.06 -6.51 23.93
C ALA A 346 -25.91 -6.23 22.97
N VAL A 347 -24.70 -6.68 23.30
CA VAL A 347 -23.51 -6.50 22.47
C VAL A 347 -22.83 -7.83 22.20
N LEU A 348 -22.36 -8.03 20.97
CA LEU A 348 -21.55 -9.18 20.56
C LEU A 348 -20.06 -8.84 20.64
N ASP A 349 -19.22 -9.88 20.60
CA ASP A 349 -17.76 -9.76 20.67
C ASP A 349 -17.17 -8.93 19.50
N ASP A 350 -17.87 -8.84 18.37
CA ASP A 350 -17.45 -8.04 17.21
C ASP A 350 -17.83 -6.54 17.30
N GLY A 351 -18.42 -6.13 18.43
CA GLY A 351 -18.91 -4.78 18.71
C GLY A 351 -20.32 -4.49 18.20
N THR A 352 -21.03 -5.47 17.62
CA THR A 352 -22.42 -5.28 17.17
C THR A 352 -23.36 -5.15 18.37
N VAL A 353 -24.11 -4.05 18.42
CA VAL A 353 -25.05 -3.69 19.48
C VAL A 353 -26.49 -3.82 18.97
N PHE A 354 -27.33 -4.58 19.67
CA PHE A 354 -28.74 -4.78 19.36
C PHE A 354 -29.62 -4.02 20.35
N GLY A 355 -30.48 -3.13 19.87
CA GLY A 355 -31.48 -2.43 20.68
C GLY A 355 -32.67 -3.35 20.99
N ARG A 356 -32.87 -3.72 22.25
CA ARG A 356 -33.88 -4.71 22.68
C ARG A 356 -35.06 -4.11 23.43
N LYS A 357 -34.82 -3.05 24.19
CA LYS A 357 -35.86 -2.34 24.96
C LYS A 357 -35.53 -0.86 25.00
N VAL A 358 -36.55 -0.02 24.85
CA VAL A 358 -36.40 1.45 24.92
C VAL A 358 -35.84 1.82 26.29
N GLY A 359 -34.77 2.61 26.29
CA GLY A 359 -34.05 2.95 27.51
C GLY A 359 -32.64 3.45 27.24
N THR A 360 -31.83 3.54 28.29
CA THR A 360 -30.42 3.91 28.19
C THR A 360 -29.60 2.92 28.99
N THR A 361 -28.53 2.42 28.40
CA THR A 361 -27.56 1.50 29.03
C THR A 361 -26.15 1.93 28.66
N SER A 362 -25.13 1.40 29.34
CA SER A 362 -23.73 1.64 29.01
C SER A 362 -23.12 0.38 28.44
N ILE A 363 -22.32 0.53 27.38
CA ILE A 363 -21.44 -0.54 26.90
C ILE A 363 -20.01 -0.16 27.24
N SER A 364 -19.30 -1.05 27.94
CA SER A 364 -17.86 -0.94 28.12
C SER A 364 -17.12 -1.80 27.09
N ALA A 365 -15.93 -1.35 26.73
CA ALA A 365 -14.97 -2.15 25.98
C ALA A 365 -13.63 -2.16 26.69
N THR A 366 -12.94 -3.31 26.64
CA THR A 366 -11.59 -3.46 27.20
C THR A 366 -10.62 -4.06 26.20
N VAL A 367 -9.39 -3.54 26.20
CA VAL A 367 -8.26 -4.06 25.43
C VAL A 367 -7.03 -4.07 26.35
N GLY A 368 -6.64 -5.24 26.84
CA GLY A 368 -5.59 -5.35 27.85
C GLY A 368 -5.96 -4.59 29.13
N PRO A 369 -5.14 -3.63 29.61
CA PRO A 369 -5.44 -2.82 30.80
C PRO A 369 -6.34 -1.59 30.50
N LEU A 370 -6.62 -1.29 29.23
CA LEU A 370 -7.40 -0.13 28.84
C LEU A 370 -8.89 -0.46 28.87
N GLU A 371 -9.68 0.43 29.47
CA GLU A 371 -11.14 0.33 29.53
C GLU A 371 -11.76 1.68 29.18
N THR A 372 -12.88 1.64 28.46
CA THR A 372 -13.70 2.82 28.18
C THR A 372 -15.17 2.41 28.10
N HIS A 373 -16.08 3.38 28.16
CA HIS A 373 -17.51 3.12 28.06
C HIS A 373 -18.24 4.17 27.22
N VAL A 374 -19.37 3.78 26.66
CA VAL A 374 -20.25 4.60 25.85
C VAL A 374 -21.70 4.46 26.31
N GLN A 375 -22.43 5.57 26.31
CA GLN A 375 -23.87 5.55 26.52
C GLN A 375 -24.58 5.08 25.24
N VAL A 376 -25.47 4.11 25.41
CA VAL A 376 -26.33 3.57 24.35
C VAL A 376 -27.76 3.96 24.66
N HIS A 377 -28.38 4.74 23.78
CA HIS A 377 -29.79 5.09 23.85
C HIS A 377 -30.55 4.22 22.86
N VAL A 378 -31.48 3.41 23.39
CA VAL A 378 -32.41 2.65 22.56
C VAL A 378 -33.72 3.43 22.48
N VAL A 379 -34.08 3.85 21.28
CA VAL A 379 -35.24 4.73 21.05
C VAL A 379 -36.27 4.09 20.12
N ILE A 380 -37.50 4.60 20.15
CA ILE A 380 -38.52 4.20 19.18
C ILE A 380 -38.19 4.88 17.85
N PRO A 381 -38.10 4.12 16.73
CA PRO A 381 -37.83 4.70 15.43
C PRO A 381 -38.94 5.68 15.04
N ARG A 382 -38.55 6.82 14.45
CA ARG A 382 -39.49 7.81 13.93
C ARG A 382 -39.65 7.65 12.43
N MET A 383 -40.89 7.46 12.00
CA MET A 383 -41.21 7.26 10.60
C MET A 383 -41.34 8.59 9.86
N SER A 384 -40.88 8.61 8.62
CA SER A 384 -40.97 9.72 7.68
C SER A 384 -41.97 9.46 6.55
N LYS A 385 -42.26 8.19 6.26
CA LYS A 385 -43.25 7.74 5.28
C LYS A 385 -44.03 6.56 5.82
N LEU A 386 -45.31 6.48 5.46
CA LEU A 386 -46.21 5.38 5.82
C LEU A 386 -46.59 4.58 4.58
N PHE A 387 -46.74 3.27 4.75
CA PHE A 387 -47.22 2.37 3.71
C PHE A 387 -48.22 1.41 4.33
N VAL A 388 -49.33 1.20 3.65
CA VAL A 388 -50.38 0.28 4.11
C VAL A 388 -50.86 -0.50 2.91
N GLY A 389 -50.98 -1.81 3.07
CA GLY A 389 -51.49 -2.70 2.03
C GLY A 389 -51.99 -3.99 2.66
N GLY A 390 -53.20 -4.39 2.28
CA GLY A 390 -53.77 -5.62 2.82
C GLY A 390 -53.98 -5.54 4.34
N ASN A 391 -53.37 -6.48 5.07
CA ASN A 391 -53.33 -6.50 6.55
C ASN A 391 -51.94 -6.13 7.11
N THR A 392 -51.14 -5.41 6.33
CA THR A 392 -49.78 -4.99 6.70
C THR A 392 -49.70 -3.46 6.68
N ALA A 393 -49.06 -2.90 7.70
CA ALA A 393 -48.61 -1.52 7.70
C ALA A 393 -47.08 -1.50 7.80
N GLY A 394 -46.45 -0.48 7.25
CA GLY A 394 -45.02 -0.30 7.35
C GLY A 394 -44.66 1.19 7.34
N GLY A 395 -43.46 1.49 7.82
CA GLY A 395 -42.94 2.84 7.86
C GLY A 395 -41.48 2.87 7.45
N LEU A 396 -41.08 3.97 6.82
CA LEU A 396 -39.67 4.25 6.53
C LEU A 396 -39.16 5.36 7.43
N THR A 397 -38.06 5.12 8.12
CA THR A 397 -37.26 6.17 8.77
C THR A 397 -36.64 7.10 7.73
N ALA A 398 -36.18 8.28 8.16
CA ALA A 398 -35.58 9.26 7.26
C ALA A 398 -34.30 8.75 6.55
N ASP A 399 -33.57 7.81 7.16
CA ASP A 399 -32.40 7.16 6.55
C ASP A 399 -32.77 5.95 5.67
N GLY A 400 -34.07 5.68 5.49
CA GLY A 400 -34.59 4.66 4.60
C GLY A 400 -34.70 3.25 5.21
N ARG A 401 -34.57 3.08 6.53
CA ARG A 401 -34.84 1.78 7.17
C ARG A 401 -36.33 1.52 7.22
N ALA A 402 -36.72 0.32 6.81
CA ALA A 402 -38.11 -0.13 6.78
C ALA A 402 -38.50 -0.93 8.01
N TYR A 403 -39.62 -0.56 8.61
CA TYR A 403 -40.25 -1.24 9.72
C TYR A 403 -41.63 -1.71 9.30
N PHE A 404 -41.99 -2.93 9.66
CA PHE A 404 -43.27 -3.53 9.31
C PHE A 404 -44.03 -3.90 10.56
N TRP A 405 -45.34 -3.77 10.51
CA TRP A 405 -46.26 -4.30 11.48
C TRP A 405 -47.24 -5.18 10.71
N ARG A 406 -47.48 -6.40 11.19
CA ARG A 406 -48.46 -7.32 10.58
C ARG A 406 -49.46 -7.75 11.63
N ALA A 407 -50.73 -7.88 11.22
CA ALA A 407 -51.74 -8.48 12.08
C ALA A 407 -51.38 -9.95 12.37
N PRO A 408 -51.49 -10.43 13.63
CA PRO A 408 -51.38 -11.85 13.91
C PRO A 408 -52.40 -12.64 13.09
N LEU A 409 -51.96 -13.69 12.39
CA LEU A 409 -52.90 -14.61 11.74
C LEU A 409 -53.65 -15.38 12.84
N PRO A 410 -54.99 -15.52 12.75
CA PRO A 410 -55.70 -16.43 13.63
C PRO A 410 -55.19 -17.86 13.41
N THR A 411 -54.77 -18.53 14.48
CA THR A 411 -54.44 -19.96 14.40
C THR A 411 -55.74 -20.76 14.25
N PRO A 412 -55.78 -21.82 13.42
CA PRO A 412 -56.98 -22.66 13.25
C PRO A 412 -57.52 -23.25 14.57
N ASP A 413 -56.67 -23.36 15.59
CA ASP A 413 -56.95 -24.07 16.84
C ASP A 413 -57.23 -23.15 18.05
N GLY A 414 -57.37 -21.84 17.85
CA GLY A 414 -57.69 -20.90 18.94
C GLY A 414 -56.58 -20.76 20.01
N GLN A 415 -55.34 -21.15 19.68
CA GLN A 415 -54.18 -20.83 20.51
C GLN A 415 -53.74 -19.38 20.27
N GLU A 416 -53.19 -18.74 21.32
CA GLU A 416 -52.64 -17.39 21.25
C GLU A 416 -51.74 -17.23 20.01
N PRO A 417 -52.00 -16.23 19.15
CA PRO A 417 -51.16 -16.02 18.00
C PRO A 417 -49.73 -15.68 18.43
N GLN A 418 -48.76 -16.35 17.81
CA GLN A 418 -47.34 -16.10 18.03
C GLN A 418 -47.01 -14.61 17.82
N PRO A 419 -46.19 -13.97 18.67
CA PRO A 419 -45.83 -12.57 18.55
C PRO A 419 -45.10 -12.34 17.23
N GLN A 420 -45.73 -11.63 16.29
CA GLN A 420 -45.05 -11.10 15.11
C GLN A 420 -44.52 -9.72 15.53
N THR A 421 -43.29 -9.70 16.05
CA THR A 421 -42.49 -8.48 16.14
C THR A 421 -42.39 -7.84 14.77
N ALA A 422 -42.09 -6.53 14.73
CA ALA A 422 -41.67 -5.91 13.49
C ALA A 422 -40.52 -6.73 12.92
N VAL A 423 -40.81 -7.53 11.88
CA VAL A 423 -39.77 -8.29 11.22
C VAL A 423 -39.12 -7.27 10.30
N PRO A 424 -37.88 -6.83 10.58
CA PRO A 424 -37.17 -6.07 9.57
C PRO A 424 -37.19 -6.93 8.31
N PHE A 425 -37.60 -6.33 7.20
CA PHE A 425 -37.29 -6.91 5.90
C PHE A 425 -35.78 -7.13 5.92
N LEU A 426 -35.37 -8.40 5.93
CA LEU A 426 -33.98 -8.79 6.08
C LEU A 426 -33.25 -8.45 4.77
N ALA A 427 -32.93 -7.17 4.61
CA ALA A 427 -31.97 -6.69 3.63
C ALA A 427 -31.18 -5.55 4.28
N PRO A 428 -29.86 -5.43 4.04
CA PRO A 428 -29.10 -4.24 4.43
C PRO A 428 -29.58 -2.95 3.72
N ASP A 429 -30.51 -3.09 2.78
CA ASP A 429 -30.94 -2.04 1.87
C ASP A 429 -31.79 -0.97 2.57
N ARG A 430 -31.54 0.27 2.15
CA ARG A 430 -32.35 1.43 2.51
C ARG A 430 -33.32 1.71 1.38
N PHE A 431 -34.56 2.03 1.70
CA PHE A 431 -35.63 2.28 0.74
C PHE A 431 -36.00 3.76 0.66
N GLU A 432 -36.31 4.19 -0.55
CA GLU A 432 -36.95 5.48 -0.81
C GLU A 432 -38.48 5.35 -0.79
N SER A 433 -39.00 4.24 -1.32
CA SER A 433 -40.43 3.96 -1.35
C SER A 433 -40.71 2.46 -1.32
N LEU A 434 -41.90 2.10 -0.82
CA LEU A 434 -42.40 0.74 -0.75
C LEU A 434 -43.86 0.70 -1.20
N SER A 435 -44.31 -0.45 -1.66
CA SER A 435 -45.70 -0.72 -2.01
C SER A 435 -46.06 -2.14 -1.63
N PHE A 436 -47.24 -2.31 -1.03
CA PHE A 436 -47.69 -3.57 -0.44
C PHE A 436 -49.06 -3.97 -0.96
N SER A 437 -49.25 -5.28 -1.09
CA SER A 437 -50.57 -5.89 -1.14
C SER A 437 -50.68 -7.01 -0.09
N ASP A 438 -51.76 -7.78 -0.14
CA ASP A 438 -51.93 -8.96 0.72
C ASP A 438 -50.94 -10.11 0.40
N SER A 439 -50.29 -10.10 -0.78
CA SER A 439 -49.53 -11.24 -1.30
C SER A 439 -48.04 -10.98 -1.46
N HIS A 440 -47.65 -9.75 -1.81
CA HIS A 440 -46.27 -9.41 -2.13
C HIS A 440 -45.97 -7.93 -1.83
N ALA A 441 -44.68 -7.61 -1.81
CA ALA A 441 -44.16 -6.27 -1.60
C ALA A 441 -43.12 -5.94 -2.66
N CYS A 442 -43.13 -4.69 -3.13
CA CYS A 442 -42.09 -4.15 -3.98
C CYS A 442 -41.59 -2.83 -3.40
N GLY A 443 -40.32 -2.51 -3.61
CA GLY A 443 -39.70 -1.30 -3.11
C GLY A 443 -38.64 -0.76 -4.05
N ILE A 444 -38.44 0.55 -3.97
CA ILE A 444 -37.33 1.24 -4.63
C ILE A 444 -36.31 1.57 -3.55
N THR A 445 -35.10 1.05 -3.70
CA THR A 445 -33.99 1.31 -2.80
C THR A 445 -33.45 2.73 -3.01
N THR A 446 -32.73 3.26 -2.01
CA THR A 446 -32.03 4.56 -2.10
C THR A 446 -30.91 4.58 -3.15
N SER A 447 -30.47 3.42 -3.66
CA SER A 447 -29.57 3.32 -4.83
C SER A 447 -30.32 3.39 -6.17
N GLY A 448 -31.66 3.41 -6.13
CA GLY A 448 -32.57 3.45 -7.28
C GLY A 448 -32.88 2.08 -7.89
N GLU A 449 -32.61 1.00 -7.16
CA GLU A 449 -32.92 -0.37 -7.59
C GLU A 449 -34.35 -0.74 -7.19
N THR A 450 -35.09 -1.40 -8.09
CA THR A 450 -36.40 -1.95 -7.74
C THR A 450 -36.28 -3.42 -7.35
N ILE A 451 -36.76 -3.75 -6.16
CA ILE A 451 -36.74 -5.11 -5.62
C ILE A 451 -38.14 -5.53 -5.18
N CYS A 452 -38.47 -6.81 -5.34
CA CYS A 452 -39.77 -7.37 -4.95
C CYS A 452 -39.60 -8.69 -4.18
N THR A 453 -40.55 -9.02 -3.31
CA THR A 453 -40.60 -10.30 -2.58
C THR A 453 -42.03 -10.69 -2.26
N GLY A 454 -42.25 -11.97 -1.94
CA GLY A 454 -43.52 -12.55 -1.57
C GLY A 454 -44.04 -13.55 -2.61
N ASP A 455 -45.37 -13.68 -2.65
CA ASP A 455 -46.08 -14.54 -3.60
C ASP A 455 -45.75 -14.16 -5.05
N ASN A 456 -45.63 -15.17 -5.91
CA ASN A 456 -45.29 -15.02 -7.32
C ASN A 456 -46.14 -15.90 -8.26
N ASP A 457 -47.29 -16.41 -7.81
CA ASP A 457 -48.13 -17.33 -8.61
C ASP A 457 -48.49 -16.80 -10.01
N TRP A 458 -48.52 -15.48 -10.19
CA TRP A 458 -48.84 -14.80 -11.44
C TRP A 458 -47.63 -14.17 -12.14
N GLY A 459 -46.44 -14.26 -11.54
CA GLY A 459 -45.26 -13.52 -11.99
C GLY A 459 -45.19 -12.09 -11.45
N GLN A 460 -45.95 -11.76 -10.39
CA GLN A 460 -46.04 -10.40 -9.83
C GLN A 460 -44.73 -9.88 -9.23
N LEU A 461 -43.73 -10.74 -9.04
CA LEU A 461 -42.38 -10.31 -8.68
C LEU A 461 -41.57 -9.79 -9.89
N GLY A 462 -41.94 -10.12 -11.13
CA GLY A 462 -41.30 -9.52 -12.32
C GLY A 462 -39.92 -10.09 -12.68
N ASN A 463 -39.55 -11.25 -12.13
CA ASN A 463 -38.24 -11.87 -12.31
C ASN A 463 -38.20 -12.96 -13.41
N GLY A 464 -39.23 -13.04 -14.25
CA GLY A 464 -39.35 -14.06 -15.29
C GLY A 464 -39.80 -15.44 -14.78
N THR A 465 -40.07 -15.60 -13.48
CA THR A 465 -40.52 -16.87 -12.88
C THR A 465 -41.91 -16.76 -12.26
N ARG A 466 -42.43 -17.87 -11.75
CA ARG A 466 -43.63 -17.94 -10.89
C ARG A 466 -43.32 -18.47 -9.49
N ASP A 467 -42.05 -18.49 -9.14
CA ASP A 467 -41.60 -19.08 -7.88
C ASP A 467 -41.76 -18.06 -6.75
N LEU A 468 -42.40 -18.49 -5.65
CA LEU A 468 -42.41 -17.76 -4.38
C LEU A 468 -40.97 -17.41 -3.99
N SER A 469 -40.72 -16.13 -3.67
CA SER A 469 -39.44 -15.69 -3.11
C SER A 469 -39.68 -15.02 -1.77
N LEU A 470 -39.00 -15.51 -0.72
CA LEU A 470 -38.97 -14.84 0.58
C LEU A 470 -37.79 -13.88 0.71
N ASP A 471 -36.80 -14.03 -0.17
CA ASP A 471 -35.71 -13.09 -0.36
C ASP A 471 -36.12 -12.01 -1.37
N ALA A 472 -35.53 -10.83 -1.25
CA ALA A 472 -35.75 -9.75 -2.20
C ALA A 472 -35.10 -10.07 -3.55
N VAL A 473 -35.87 -9.97 -4.63
CA VAL A 473 -35.39 -10.18 -6.00
C VAL A 473 -35.26 -8.84 -6.70
N SER A 474 -34.08 -8.57 -7.25
CA SER A 474 -33.83 -7.41 -8.11
C SER A 474 -34.35 -7.63 -9.51
N LEU A 475 -35.01 -6.61 -10.06
CA LEU A 475 -35.53 -6.64 -11.43
C LEU A 475 -34.50 -6.18 -12.46
N GLY A 476 -33.43 -5.50 -12.04
CA GLY A 476 -32.49 -4.84 -12.96
C GLY A 476 -33.08 -3.62 -13.69
N PHE A 477 -34.27 -3.16 -13.29
CA PHE A 477 -34.91 -1.95 -13.81
C PHE A 477 -34.84 -0.81 -12.78
N ARG A 478 -34.78 0.43 -13.29
CA ARG A 478 -34.86 1.66 -12.48
C ARG A 478 -36.23 2.29 -12.66
N PHE A 479 -37.04 2.24 -11.61
CA PHE A 479 -38.33 2.92 -11.52
C PHE A 479 -38.28 4.04 -10.47
N ILE A 480 -39.15 5.03 -10.61
CA ILE A 480 -39.32 6.15 -9.65
C ILE A 480 -40.56 5.98 -8.77
N SER A 481 -41.48 5.09 -9.17
CA SER A 481 -42.67 4.74 -8.42
C SER A 481 -43.05 3.29 -8.70
N VAL A 482 -43.58 2.61 -7.69
CA VAL A 482 -44.09 1.23 -7.78
C VAL A 482 -45.41 1.12 -7.04
N SER A 483 -46.36 0.42 -7.63
CA SER A 483 -47.68 0.16 -7.09
C SER A 483 -47.96 -1.35 -7.18
N ALA A 484 -48.03 -2.01 -6.03
CA ALA A 484 -48.32 -3.43 -5.90
C ALA A 484 -49.83 -3.66 -5.80
N GLY A 485 -50.40 -4.39 -6.77
CA GLY A 485 -51.74 -4.96 -6.70
C GLY A 485 -51.72 -6.32 -6.01
N TYR A 486 -52.82 -7.09 -6.04
CA TYR A 486 -52.82 -8.41 -5.40
C TYR A 486 -52.01 -9.46 -6.18
N GLY A 487 -52.16 -9.52 -7.50
CA GLY A 487 -51.48 -10.52 -8.34
C GLY A 487 -50.66 -9.89 -9.44
N TYR A 488 -50.40 -8.58 -9.38
CA TYR A 488 -49.72 -7.84 -10.42
C TYR A 488 -49.10 -6.56 -9.83
N THR A 489 -48.15 -5.99 -10.56
CA THR A 489 -47.42 -4.80 -10.17
C THR A 489 -47.32 -3.87 -11.35
N CYS A 490 -47.42 -2.57 -11.10
CA CYS A 490 -47.11 -1.54 -12.09
C CYS A 490 -46.09 -0.57 -11.52
N ALA A 491 -45.24 -0.02 -12.37
CA ALA A 491 -44.21 0.93 -12.02
C ALA A 491 -44.05 2.00 -13.10
N LEU A 492 -43.48 3.13 -12.70
CA LEU A 492 -43.17 4.25 -13.59
C LEU A 492 -41.67 4.41 -13.71
N ASP A 493 -41.17 4.50 -14.94
CA ASP A 493 -39.78 4.85 -15.20
C ASP A 493 -39.55 6.37 -14.99
N PRO A 494 -38.29 6.86 -15.04
CA PRO A 494 -37.98 8.28 -14.81
C PRO A 494 -38.60 9.27 -15.80
N VAL A 495 -39.08 8.82 -16.97
CA VAL A 495 -39.77 9.68 -17.96
C VAL A 495 -41.29 9.57 -17.86
N GLY A 496 -41.81 8.72 -16.96
CA GLY A 496 -43.24 8.47 -16.77
C GLY A 496 -43.79 7.32 -17.62
N GLY A 497 -42.94 6.56 -18.31
CA GLY A 497 -43.34 5.35 -19.00
C GLY A 497 -43.86 4.29 -18.01
N ALA A 498 -45.07 3.78 -18.25
CA ALA A 498 -45.68 2.78 -17.39
C ALA A 498 -45.26 1.36 -17.80
N PHE A 499 -44.83 0.57 -16.82
CA PHE A 499 -44.52 -0.85 -16.97
C PHE A 499 -45.39 -1.65 -16.01
N CYS A 500 -46.00 -2.73 -16.49
CA CYS A 500 -46.85 -3.60 -15.67
C CYS A 500 -46.52 -5.07 -15.92
N TRP A 501 -46.61 -5.89 -14.86
CA TRP A 501 -46.35 -7.33 -14.91
C TRP A 501 -47.18 -8.08 -13.87
N GLY A 502 -47.28 -9.40 -14.02
CA GLY A 502 -48.10 -10.31 -13.23
C GLY A 502 -49.40 -10.70 -13.93
N ASN A 503 -50.49 -10.82 -13.17
CA ASN A 503 -51.81 -11.21 -13.63
C ASN A 503 -52.40 -10.17 -14.61
N ASN A 504 -52.82 -10.63 -15.79
CA ASN A 504 -53.47 -9.79 -16.82
C ASN A 504 -54.83 -10.33 -17.28
N LEU A 505 -55.44 -11.27 -16.54
CA LEU A 505 -56.65 -11.98 -16.99
C LEU A 505 -57.88 -11.08 -17.21
N ARG A 506 -57.83 -9.83 -16.73
CA ARG A 506 -58.85 -8.79 -16.95
C ARG A 506 -58.32 -7.59 -17.74
N GLY A 507 -57.12 -7.70 -18.32
CA GLY A 507 -56.47 -6.60 -19.03
C GLY A 507 -55.87 -5.54 -18.11
N GLN A 508 -55.74 -5.79 -16.80
CA GLN A 508 -55.25 -4.82 -15.82
C GLN A 508 -53.80 -4.37 -16.04
N LEU A 509 -53.02 -5.07 -16.87
CA LEU A 509 -51.69 -4.57 -17.25
C LEU A 509 -51.73 -3.57 -18.41
N GLY A 510 -52.85 -3.40 -19.10
CA GLY A 510 -52.94 -2.58 -20.30
C GLY A 510 -52.10 -3.15 -21.46
N ILE A 511 -51.88 -4.46 -21.47
CA ILE A 511 -51.09 -5.20 -22.46
C ILE A 511 -51.97 -6.24 -23.14
N LYS A 512 -51.82 -6.38 -24.46
CA LYS A 512 -52.49 -7.41 -25.28
C LYS A 512 -51.50 -8.46 -25.78
N PRO A 513 -51.90 -9.75 -25.84
CA PRO A 513 -53.17 -10.33 -25.34
C PRO A 513 -53.28 -10.28 -23.78
N PRO A 514 -54.48 -10.47 -23.19
CA PRO A 514 -54.71 -10.41 -21.73
C PRO A 514 -54.18 -11.64 -20.99
N ASP A 515 -52.94 -12.04 -21.29
CA ASP A 515 -52.22 -13.15 -20.65
C ASP A 515 -51.26 -12.62 -19.58
N PRO A 516 -51.02 -13.36 -18.48
CA PRO A 516 -50.06 -12.96 -17.47
C PRO A 516 -48.66 -12.75 -18.04
N VAL A 517 -47.96 -11.73 -17.56
CA VAL A 517 -46.61 -11.35 -18.02
C VAL A 517 -45.64 -11.45 -16.85
N LEU A 518 -44.49 -12.11 -17.02
CA LEU A 518 -43.61 -12.45 -15.89
C LEU A 518 -42.47 -11.45 -15.65
N GLU A 519 -42.33 -10.44 -16.51
CA GLU A 519 -41.28 -9.44 -16.46
C GLU A 519 -41.87 -8.04 -16.70
N PRO A 520 -41.27 -6.97 -16.14
CA PRO A 520 -41.71 -5.60 -16.39
C PRO A 520 -41.85 -5.31 -17.88
N THR A 521 -43.09 -5.12 -18.33
CA THR A 521 -43.39 -4.92 -19.75
C THR A 521 -44.10 -3.59 -19.93
N PRO A 522 -43.71 -2.77 -20.94
CA PRO A 522 -44.37 -1.51 -21.21
C PRO A 522 -45.88 -1.68 -21.43
N VAL A 523 -46.68 -0.83 -20.80
CA VAL A 523 -48.11 -0.70 -21.12
C VAL A 523 -48.24 -0.26 -22.59
N GLN A 524 -49.21 -0.81 -23.33
CA GLN A 524 -49.35 -0.53 -24.77
C GLN A 524 -50.00 0.84 -25.03
N THR A 525 -49.28 1.91 -24.73
CA THR A 525 -49.70 3.31 -24.87
C THR A 525 -48.51 4.23 -25.08
N GLU A 526 -48.75 5.39 -25.70
CA GLU A 526 -47.77 6.49 -25.81
C GLU A 526 -47.91 7.51 -24.66
N LEU A 527 -48.89 7.30 -23.77
CA LEU A 527 -49.11 8.15 -22.60
C LEU A 527 -47.99 7.95 -21.58
N LEU A 528 -47.53 9.07 -21.02
CA LEU A 528 -46.63 9.10 -19.88
C LEU A 528 -47.43 9.50 -18.64
N PHE A 529 -47.09 8.96 -17.49
CA PHE A 529 -47.82 9.12 -16.23
C PHE A 529 -46.92 9.68 -15.14
N HIS A 530 -47.47 10.52 -14.26
CA HIS A 530 -46.80 10.88 -13.00
C HIS A 530 -47.30 10.06 -11.81
N GLN A 531 -48.44 9.36 -11.94
CA GLN A 531 -48.95 8.46 -10.92
C GLN A 531 -49.66 7.24 -11.53
N ILE A 532 -49.48 6.09 -10.91
CA ILE A 532 -50.22 4.86 -11.19
C ILE A 532 -50.71 4.25 -9.87
N SER A 533 -51.94 3.76 -9.86
CA SER A 533 -52.60 3.14 -8.70
C SER A 533 -53.19 1.79 -9.11
N THR A 534 -52.82 0.75 -8.37
CA THR A 534 -53.22 -0.64 -8.60
C THR A 534 -54.13 -1.15 -7.50
N SER A 535 -55.20 -1.86 -7.86
CA SER A 535 -56.11 -2.43 -6.86
C SER A 535 -55.66 -3.80 -6.29
N PRO A 536 -56.02 -4.12 -5.03
CA PRO A 536 -55.64 -5.37 -4.36
C PRO A 536 -56.62 -6.54 -4.62
N SER A 537 -57.10 -6.77 -5.86
CA SER A 537 -58.09 -7.83 -6.15
C SER A 537 -57.49 -9.18 -6.61
N ARG A 538 -57.99 -10.28 -6.02
CA ARG A 538 -57.60 -11.66 -6.36
C ARG A 538 -58.11 -12.17 -7.71
N VAL A 539 -59.21 -11.63 -8.21
CA VAL A 539 -59.95 -12.17 -9.38
C VAL A 539 -59.75 -11.31 -10.64
N GLY A 540 -58.90 -10.29 -10.52
CA GLY A 540 -58.55 -9.33 -11.56
C GLY A 540 -58.75 -7.90 -11.08
N GLY A 541 -57.71 -7.09 -11.24
CA GLY A 541 -57.64 -5.73 -10.71
C GLY A 541 -58.11 -4.66 -11.68
N THR A 542 -58.14 -3.44 -11.15
CA THR A 542 -58.24 -2.20 -11.91
C THR A 542 -56.94 -1.44 -11.69
N THR A 543 -56.43 -0.86 -12.77
CA THR A 543 -55.32 0.08 -12.70
C THR A 543 -55.82 1.42 -13.20
N CYS A 544 -55.52 2.46 -12.46
CA CYS A 544 -55.76 3.83 -12.88
C CYS A 544 -54.45 4.61 -12.84
N GLY A 545 -54.31 5.60 -13.71
CA GLY A 545 -53.15 6.47 -13.75
C GLY A 545 -53.51 7.87 -14.18
N ILE A 546 -52.71 8.83 -13.72
CA ILE A 546 -52.81 10.23 -14.13
C ILE A 546 -51.64 10.50 -15.08
N ALA A 547 -52.00 10.83 -16.32
CA ALA A 547 -51.04 11.13 -17.36
C ALA A 547 -50.37 12.50 -17.13
N LEU A 548 -49.20 12.73 -17.72
CA LEU A 548 -48.49 14.02 -17.65
C LEU A 548 -49.26 15.18 -18.32
N ASP A 549 -50.30 14.87 -19.08
CA ASP A 549 -51.25 15.84 -19.63
C ASP A 549 -52.47 16.07 -18.72
N GLU A 550 -52.38 15.64 -17.45
CA GLU A 550 -53.37 15.82 -16.38
C GLU A 550 -54.68 15.03 -16.57
N ARG A 551 -54.78 14.23 -17.64
CA ARG A 551 -55.93 13.35 -17.87
C ARG A 551 -55.78 12.05 -17.11
N THR A 552 -56.90 11.55 -16.62
CA THR A 552 -56.95 10.31 -15.85
C THR A 552 -57.48 9.17 -16.70
N TYR A 553 -56.82 8.02 -16.60
CA TYR A 553 -57.21 6.80 -17.32
C TYR A 553 -57.36 5.65 -16.35
N CYS A 554 -58.35 4.79 -16.57
CA CYS A 554 -58.51 3.53 -15.87
C CYS A 554 -58.66 2.38 -16.87
N TRP A 555 -58.12 1.21 -16.54
CA TRP A 555 -58.19 0.00 -17.34
C TRP A 555 -58.16 -1.25 -16.46
N GLY A 556 -58.32 -2.41 -17.10
CA GLY A 556 -58.58 -3.66 -16.43
C GLY A 556 -60.07 -3.83 -16.18
N ARG A 557 -60.42 -4.15 -14.94
CA ARG A 557 -61.82 -4.31 -14.51
C ARG A 557 -62.51 -2.95 -14.38
N GLU A 558 -63.74 -2.82 -14.87
CA GLU A 558 -64.50 -1.58 -14.73
C GLU A 558 -64.97 -1.33 -13.27
N LEU A 559 -65.10 -0.05 -12.92
CA LEU A 559 -65.51 0.41 -11.59
C LEU A 559 -67.04 0.63 -11.57
N GLY A 560 -67.72 0.00 -10.61
CA GLY A 560 -69.11 0.33 -10.26
C GLY A 560 -70.23 -0.49 -10.87
N ASP A 561 -70.00 -1.38 -11.83
CA ASP A 561 -71.12 -2.04 -12.55
C ASP A 561 -72.00 -2.91 -11.62
N PRO A 562 -73.27 -2.53 -11.35
CA PRO A 562 -74.17 -3.34 -10.56
C PRO A 562 -74.59 -4.57 -11.39
N VAL A 563 -74.44 -5.72 -10.76
CA VAL A 563 -74.72 -7.07 -11.27
C VAL A 563 -75.98 -7.13 -12.16
N ASP A 564 -75.79 -7.07 -13.47
CA ASP A 564 -76.71 -7.64 -14.47
C ASP A 564 -76.01 -8.87 -15.09
N GLU A 565 -76.27 -10.06 -14.51
CA GLU A 565 -76.10 -11.41 -15.07
C GLU A 565 -74.82 -11.69 -15.90
N GLY A 566 -73.65 -11.16 -15.52
CA GLY A 566 -72.38 -11.43 -16.21
C GLY A 566 -71.12 -11.05 -15.43
N PRO A 567 -69.93 -11.59 -15.79
CA PRO A 567 -68.68 -11.06 -15.28
C PRO A 567 -68.56 -9.58 -15.72
N PRO A 568 -68.09 -8.67 -14.85
CA PRO A 568 -68.03 -7.25 -15.19
C PRO A 568 -67.15 -7.05 -16.42
N PRO A 569 -67.51 -6.07 -17.28
CA PRO A 569 -66.71 -5.71 -18.44
C PRO A 569 -65.27 -5.42 -18.00
N SER A 570 -64.33 -5.90 -18.80
CA SER A 570 -62.91 -5.77 -18.54
C SER A 570 -62.17 -5.48 -19.84
N SER A 571 -61.27 -4.50 -19.82
CA SER A 571 -60.60 -4.00 -21.02
C SER A 571 -59.11 -3.80 -20.77
N SER A 572 -58.28 -4.26 -21.70
CA SER A 572 -56.87 -3.88 -21.78
C SER A 572 -56.64 -2.53 -22.44
N ALA A 573 -57.69 -1.87 -22.95
CA ALA A 573 -57.61 -0.50 -23.45
C ALA A 573 -57.75 0.49 -22.30
N LEU A 574 -56.95 1.55 -22.35
CA LEU A 574 -57.01 2.66 -21.42
C LEU A 574 -58.24 3.51 -21.72
N THR A 575 -59.16 3.58 -20.77
CA THR A 575 -60.38 4.39 -20.87
C THR A 575 -60.17 5.70 -20.11
N GLU A 576 -60.31 6.83 -20.80
CA GLU A 576 -60.25 8.14 -20.17
C GLU A 576 -61.45 8.36 -19.25
N VAL A 577 -61.19 8.79 -18.02
CA VAL A 577 -62.21 9.14 -17.04
C VAL A 577 -62.77 10.52 -17.40
N GLN A 578 -64.03 10.55 -17.85
CA GLN A 578 -64.70 11.79 -18.28
C GLN A 578 -65.21 12.56 -17.05
N SER A 579 -64.34 13.33 -16.40
CA SER A 579 -64.68 14.21 -15.27
C SER A 579 -64.94 15.66 -15.68
N GLY A 580 -64.19 16.15 -16.68
CA GLY A 580 -64.03 17.59 -16.89
C GLY A 580 -63.08 18.26 -15.89
N GLU A 581 -62.48 17.49 -14.99
CA GLU A 581 -61.57 17.92 -13.92
C GLU A 581 -60.17 17.34 -14.14
N THR A 582 -59.14 18.09 -13.71
CA THR A 582 -57.75 17.66 -13.70
C THR A 582 -57.35 17.18 -12.30
N PHE A 583 -56.91 15.93 -12.20
CA PHE A 583 -56.53 15.33 -10.92
C PHE A 583 -55.01 15.31 -10.73
N VAL A 584 -54.56 15.38 -9.48
CA VAL A 584 -53.14 15.31 -9.08
C VAL A 584 -52.82 14.11 -8.20
N GLU A 585 -53.84 13.50 -7.59
CA GLU A 585 -53.74 12.24 -6.86
C GLU A 585 -54.92 11.32 -7.19
N ILE A 586 -54.66 10.02 -7.36
CA ILE A 586 -55.68 8.99 -7.52
C ILE A 586 -55.39 7.77 -6.63
N SER A 587 -56.47 7.19 -6.09
CA SER A 587 -56.46 5.90 -5.42
C SER A 587 -57.63 5.06 -5.95
N ALA A 588 -57.34 3.86 -6.44
CA ALA A 588 -58.33 2.92 -6.92
C ALA A 588 -58.30 1.61 -6.15
N SER A 589 -59.48 1.07 -5.83
CA SER A 589 -59.62 -0.20 -5.12
C SER A 589 -60.80 -1.02 -5.63
N THR A 590 -60.63 -2.33 -5.65
CA THR A 590 -61.65 -3.28 -6.10
C THR A 590 -61.61 -4.51 -5.22
N GLY A 591 -62.77 -5.02 -4.80
CA GLY A 591 -62.80 -6.23 -4.00
C GLY A 591 -62.53 -7.52 -4.79
N GLY A 592 -62.30 -8.60 -4.06
CA GLY A 592 -61.87 -9.90 -4.58
C GLY A 592 -62.96 -10.96 -4.79
N ALA A 593 -64.25 -10.63 -4.68
CA ALA A 593 -65.34 -11.59 -4.93
C ALA A 593 -65.86 -11.53 -6.39
N ILE A 594 -66.46 -12.61 -6.87
CA ILE A 594 -67.17 -12.61 -8.18
C ILE A 594 -68.36 -11.65 -8.05
N GLY A 595 -68.48 -10.69 -8.99
CA GLY A 595 -69.45 -9.59 -8.89
C GLY A 595 -69.03 -8.46 -7.93
N SER A 596 -67.79 -8.47 -7.43
CA SER A 596 -67.34 -7.49 -6.44
C SER A 596 -67.25 -6.08 -7.01
N LEU A 597 -67.75 -5.11 -6.28
CA LEU A 597 -67.75 -3.74 -6.75
C LEU A 597 -66.45 -3.03 -6.30
N GLY A 598 -66.04 -2.03 -7.08
CA GLY A 598 -64.86 -1.23 -6.79
C GLY A 598 -65.12 0.24 -7.04
N HIS A 599 -64.27 1.09 -6.47
CA HIS A 599 -64.36 2.53 -6.58
C HIS A 599 -62.97 3.14 -6.67
N ALA A 600 -62.92 4.36 -7.18
CA ALA A 600 -61.73 5.20 -7.16
C ALA A 600 -62.10 6.56 -6.60
N CYS A 601 -61.12 7.19 -5.97
CA CYS A 601 -61.20 8.58 -5.56
C CYS A 601 -59.96 9.31 -6.03
N ALA A 602 -60.12 10.57 -6.39
CA ALA A 602 -59.05 11.43 -6.87
C ALA A 602 -59.20 12.85 -6.29
N LEU A 603 -58.09 13.59 -6.30
CA LEU A 603 -58.02 14.98 -5.82
C LEU A 603 -57.64 15.91 -6.96
N THR A 604 -58.28 17.07 -7.04
CA THR A 604 -57.83 18.18 -7.89
C THR A 604 -56.60 18.85 -7.27
N SER A 605 -55.94 19.75 -8.02
CA SER A 605 -54.85 20.57 -7.48
C SER A 605 -55.30 21.53 -6.37
N GLU A 606 -56.59 21.86 -6.32
CA GLU A 606 -57.21 22.66 -5.26
C GLU A 606 -57.58 21.83 -4.03
N GLY A 607 -57.40 20.50 -4.08
CA GLY A 607 -57.70 19.58 -3.00
C GLY A 607 -59.15 19.10 -2.94
N ASP A 608 -59.97 19.40 -3.96
CA ASP A 608 -61.34 18.91 -4.03
C ASP A 608 -61.35 17.41 -4.30
N GLY A 609 -62.09 16.66 -3.46
CA GLY A 609 -62.22 15.22 -3.58
C GLY A 609 -63.34 14.81 -4.52
N TYR A 610 -63.06 13.89 -5.44
CA TYR A 610 -64.05 13.26 -6.30
C TYR A 610 -63.93 11.74 -6.23
N CYS A 611 -65.05 11.03 -6.17
CA CYS A 611 -65.09 9.57 -6.19
C CYS A 611 -66.03 9.04 -7.26
N TRP A 612 -65.77 7.85 -7.77
CA TRP A 612 -66.64 7.13 -8.71
C TRP A 612 -66.48 5.62 -8.59
N GLY A 613 -67.37 4.91 -9.25
CA GLY A 613 -67.57 3.48 -9.16
C GLY A 613 -68.71 3.13 -8.21
N SER A 614 -68.51 2.04 -7.47
CA SER A 614 -69.51 1.51 -6.54
C SER A 614 -69.80 2.45 -5.39
N ASN A 615 -71.07 2.50 -4.96
CA ASN A 615 -71.46 3.25 -3.77
C ASN A 615 -72.37 2.48 -2.81
N ILE A 616 -72.38 1.14 -2.87
CA ILE A 616 -73.33 0.33 -2.10
C ILE A 616 -73.23 0.51 -0.58
N THR A 617 -72.08 0.97 -0.09
CA THR A 617 -71.82 1.29 1.30
C THR A 617 -71.45 2.76 1.48
N GLY A 618 -71.89 3.66 0.59
CA GLY A 618 -71.59 5.09 0.72
C GLY A 618 -70.12 5.49 0.49
N GLN A 619 -69.30 4.62 -0.10
CA GLN A 619 -67.85 4.81 -0.26
C GLN A 619 -67.46 5.95 -1.23
N LEU A 620 -68.43 6.54 -1.93
CA LEU A 620 -68.22 7.75 -2.72
C LEU A 620 -68.32 9.05 -1.89
N GLY A 621 -68.91 8.99 -0.69
CA GLY A 621 -68.90 10.13 0.24
C GLY A 621 -69.82 11.30 -0.17
N ASN A 622 -70.80 11.05 -1.03
CA ASN A 622 -71.68 12.07 -1.62
C ASN A 622 -73.07 12.15 -0.96
N GLY A 623 -73.24 11.58 0.23
CA GLY A 623 -74.51 11.51 0.95
C GLY A 623 -75.48 10.44 0.44
N THR A 624 -75.14 9.72 -0.63
CA THR A 624 -76.00 8.68 -1.24
C THR A 624 -75.39 7.27 -1.14
N SER A 625 -76.15 6.26 -1.57
CA SER A 625 -75.65 4.91 -1.84
C SER A 625 -75.76 4.53 -3.33
N GLU A 626 -75.88 5.53 -4.22
CA GLU A 626 -76.00 5.33 -5.66
C GLU A 626 -74.62 5.29 -6.32
N THR A 627 -74.35 4.22 -7.06
CA THR A 627 -73.14 4.06 -7.89
C THR A 627 -73.07 5.16 -8.95
N SER A 628 -71.86 5.63 -9.25
CA SER A 628 -71.62 6.55 -10.38
C SER A 628 -70.50 6.02 -11.28
N SER A 629 -70.66 6.04 -12.60
CA SER A 629 -69.58 5.71 -13.54
C SER A 629 -68.67 6.91 -13.87
N VAL A 630 -69.03 8.11 -13.38
CA VAL A 630 -68.26 9.35 -13.55
C VAL A 630 -67.89 9.95 -12.20
N PRO A 631 -66.78 10.71 -12.09
CA PRO A 631 -66.39 11.37 -10.86
C PRO A 631 -67.48 12.31 -10.33
N ILE A 632 -67.85 12.11 -9.06
CA ILE A 632 -68.78 12.96 -8.34
C ILE A 632 -68.07 13.57 -7.11
N PRO A 633 -68.38 14.83 -6.74
CA PRO A 633 -67.73 15.48 -5.63
C PRO A 633 -68.08 14.80 -4.31
N VAL A 634 -67.07 14.70 -3.43
CA VAL A 634 -67.22 14.27 -2.03
C VAL A 634 -67.88 15.40 -1.24
N GLU A 635 -68.89 15.08 -0.43
CA GLU A 635 -69.63 16.06 0.37
C GLU A 635 -68.80 16.56 1.58
N GLY A 636 -69.13 17.73 2.11
CA GLY A 636 -68.51 18.30 3.31
C GLY A 636 -67.57 19.47 3.07
N GLY A 637 -67.18 19.74 1.81
CA GLY A 637 -66.40 20.93 1.44
C GLY A 637 -64.99 20.95 2.06
N HIS A 638 -64.40 19.77 2.23
CA HIS A 638 -63.06 19.61 2.76
C HIS A 638 -62.02 19.75 1.65
N VAL A 639 -60.92 20.44 1.96
CA VAL A 639 -59.74 20.53 1.09
C VAL A 639 -58.75 19.45 1.51
N PHE A 640 -58.59 18.43 0.68
CA PHE A 640 -57.75 17.26 0.94
C PHE A 640 -56.37 17.37 0.31
N THR A 641 -55.36 16.88 1.02
CA THR A 641 -53.99 16.69 0.54
C THR A 641 -53.70 15.24 0.16
N ARG A 642 -54.48 14.27 0.66
CA ARG A 642 -54.39 12.85 0.31
C ARG A 642 -55.77 12.22 0.24
N VAL A 643 -55.94 11.23 -0.64
CA VAL A 643 -57.14 10.37 -0.65
C VAL A 643 -56.76 8.92 -0.85
N LYS A 644 -57.39 8.03 -0.09
CA LYS A 644 -57.15 6.59 -0.14
C LYS A 644 -58.47 5.85 -0.19
N THR A 645 -58.48 4.76 -0.95
CA THR A 645 -59.64 3.86 -1.11
C THR A 645 -59.25 2.44 -0.71
N ALA A 646 -60.19 1.71 -0.14
CA ALA A 646 -60.03 0.31 0.20
C ALA A 646 -61.35 -0.44 0.08
N VAL A 647 -61.26 -1.75 -0.19
CA VAL A 647 -62.43 -2.62 -0.25
C VAL A 647 -62.17 -3.87 0.58
N SER A 648 -63.06 -4.10 1.55
CA SER A 648 -63.06 -5.28 2.41
C SER A 648 -63.73 -6.47 1.72
N LEU A 649 -63.63 -7.65 2.34
CA LEU A 649 -64.42 -8.83 1.98
C LEU A 649 -65.92 -8.49 1.93
N GLY A 650 -66.63 -9.07 0.96
CA GLY A 650 -68.05 -8.77 0.73
C GLY A 650 -68.33 -7.50 -0.08
N SER A 651 -67.30 -6.87 -0.66
CA SER A 651 -67.41 -5.61 -1.44
C SER A 651 -67.80 -4.38 -0.61
N LEU A 652 -67.46 -4.41 0.69
CA LEU A 652 -67.67 -3.29 1.60
C LEU A 652 -66.54 -2.28 1.40
N GLY A 653 -66.79 -1.26 0.58
CA GLY A 653 -65.84 -0.21 0.25
C GLY A 653 -65.80 0.88 1.31
N PHE A 654 -64.64 1.46 1.54
CA PHE A 654 -64.47 2.67 2.33
C PHE A 654 -63.33 3.52 1.79
N SER A 655 -63.31 4.77 2.20
CA SER A 655 -62.37 5.78 1.74
C SER A 655 -62.02 6.70 2.89
N CYS A 656 -60.82 7.27 2.84
CA CYS A 656 -60.41 8.32 3.75
C CYS A 656 -59.63 9.40 3.01
N GLY A 657 -59.85 10.65 3.40
CA GLY A 657 -59.11 11.82 2.95
C GLY A 657 -58.35 12.46 4.11
N LEU A 658 -57.13 12.92 3.85
CA LEU A 658 -56.37 13.76 4.78
C LEU A 658 -56.56 15.21 4.37
N ALA A 659 -57.14 16.04 5.23
CA ALA A 659 -57.35 17.46 4.98
C ALA A 659 -56.08 18.29 5.19
N GLU A 660 -56.01 19.49 4.59
CA GLU A 660 -54.89 20.44 4.75
C GLU A 660 -54.59 20.82 6.22
N ASP A 661 -55.60 20.77 7.07
CA ASP A 661 -55.46 20.99 8.52
C ASP A 661 -54.95 19.77 9.29
N ALA A 662 -54.44 18.77 8.55
CA ALA A 662 -53.91 17.49 9.02
C ALA A 662 -54.95 16.58 9.71
N ARG A 663 -56.26 16.83 9.57
CA ARG A 663 -57.30 15.91 10.06
C ARG A 663 -57.69 14.88 9.02
N ALA A 664 -57.84 13.63 9.44
CA ALA A 664 -58.34 12.56 8.58
C ALA A 664 -59.87 12.47 8.66
N TRP A 665 -60.51 12.35 7.51
CA TRP A 665 -61.95 12.15 7.36
C TRP A 665 -62.18 10.84 6.62
N CYS A 666 -63.04 9.98 7.15
CA CYS A 666 -63.31 8.65 6.58
C CYS A 666 -64.80 8.48 6.30
N TRP A 667 -65.13 7.74 5.25
CA TRP A 667 -66.51 7.41 4.86
C TRP A 667 -66.56 6.03 4.22
N GLY A 668 -67.77 5.52 4.04
CA GLY A 668 -68.04 4.19 3.52
C GLY A 668 -68.35 3.17 4.62
N SER A 669 -68.03 1.90 4.38
CA SER A 669 -68.25 0.81 5.32
C SER A 669 -67.59 1.04 6.68
N ASN A 670 -68.31 0.71 7.76
CA ASN A 670 -67.79 0.65 9.13
C ASN A 670 -68.00 -0.71 9.82
N ALA A 671 -68.30 -1.77 9.05
CA ALA A 671 -68.56 -3.11 9.58
C ALA A 671 -67.42 -3.70 10.45
N PHE A 672 -66.22 -3.18 10.28
CA PHE A 672 -64.99 -3.61 10.93
C PHE A 672 -64.27 -2.44 11.63
N ALA A 673 -65.01 -1.39 12.02
CA ALA A 673 -64.48 -0.14 12.56
C ALA A 673 -63.50 0.59 11.61
N GLN A 674 -63.66 0.43 10.29
CA GLN A 674 -62.73 1.03 9.31
C GLN A 674 -62.74 2.56 9.31
N LEU A 675 -63.77 3.17 9.91
CA LEU A 675 -63.88 4.63 10.03
C LEU A 675 -63.35 5.16 11.37
N GLY A 676 -62.70 4.30 12.18
CA GLY A 676 -62.11 4.66 13.47
C GLY A 676 -63.13 5.10 14.52
N LYS A 677 -64.29 4.45 14.50
CA LYS A 677 -65.31 4.49 15.56
C LYS A 677 -65.84 3.09 15.84
N GLU A 678 -66.62 2.95 16.92
CA GLU A 678 -67.26 1.68 17.33
C GLU A 678 -67.87 0.96 16.11
N ALA A 679 -67.53 -0.33 15.95
CA ALA A 679 -68.12 -1.15 14.89
C ALA A 679 -69.62 -1.31 15.18
N CYS A 680 -70.47 -1.30 14.15
CA CYS A 680 -71.90 -1.45 14.40
C CYS A 680 -72.20 -2.83 15.02
N PRO A 681 -73.15 -2.94 15.98
CA PRO A 681 -73.55 -4.22 16.55
C PRO A 681 -73.96 -5.23 15.46
N HIS A 682 -73.39 -6.43 15.51
CA HIS A 682 -73.61 -7.45 14.50
C HIS A 682 -75.08 -7.92 14.49
N GLY A 683 -75.75 -7.73 13.36
CA GLY A 683 -77.03 -8.35 12.98
C GLY A 683 -76.93 -8.92 11.55
N ASN A 684 -78.05 -9.34 10.96
CA ASN A 684 -78.05 -10.03 9.66
C ASN A 684 -77.74 -9.13 8.44
N ASP A 685 -77.51 -7.82 8.61
CA ASP A 685 -77.33 -6.88 7.48
C ASP A 685 -76.12 -5.96 7.64
N ILE A 686 -74.96 -6.51 7.32
CA ILE A 686 -73.66 -5.82 7.33
C ILE A 686 -73.58 -4.66 6.32
N PHE A 687 -74.44 -4.65 5.30
CA PHE A 687 -74.47 -3.63 4.25
C PHE A 687 -75.10 -2.30 4.70
N LEU A 688 -75.73 -2.26 5.88
CA LEU A 688 -76.29 -1.04 6.47
C LEU A 688 -75.31 -0.33 7.42
N CYS A 689 -74.14 -0.90 7.69
CA CYS A 689 -73.13 -0.30 8.56
C CYS A 689 -72.15 0.54 7.73
N TYR A 690 -72.55 1.77 7.41
CA TYR A 690 -71.72 2.71 6.67
C TYR A 690 -72.06 4.17 6.95
N GLU A 691 -71.17 5.06 6.52
CA GLU A 691 -71.40 6.51 6.46
C GLU A 691 -71.26 6.98 5.02
N SER A 692 -72.31 7.57 4.45
CA SER A 692 -72.28 8.10 3.07
C SER A 692 -71.67 9.49 2.96
N THR A 693 -71.27 10.10 4.07
CA THR A 693 -70.57 11.40 4.11
C THR A 693 -69.29 11.28 4.94
N PRO A 694 -68.26 12.09 4.66
CA PRO A 694 -67.02 12.10 5.45
C PRO A 694 -67.29 12.39 6.93
N ILE A 695 -66.81 11.51 7.80
CA ILE A 695 -66.81 11.71 9.24
C ILE A 695 -65.38 11.91 9.74
N LEU A 696 -65.21 12.76 10.75
CA LEU A 696 -63.92 13.02 11.34
C LEU A 696 -63.40 11.78 12.09
N LEU A 697 -62.19 11.34 11.76
CA LEU A 697 -61.56 10.18 12.39
C LEU A 697 -61.18 10.45 13.85
N SER A 698 -60.66 11.64 14.14
CA SER A 698 -60.26 12.05 15.49
C SER A 698 -60.18 13.57 15.63
N GLU A 699 -60.70 14.11 16.73
CA GLU A 699 -60.55 15.52 17.08
C GLU A 699 -59.12 15.88 17.50
N GLN A 700 -58.37 14.92 18.04
CA GLN A 700 -57.10 15.16 18.71
C GLN A 700 -55.89 14.88 17.80
N LEU A 701 -55.99 13.85 16.96
CA LEU A 701 -54.87 13.42 16.14
C LEU A 701 -54.74 14.29 14.89
N ARG A 702 -53.48 14.45 14.46
CA ARG A 702 -53.11 15.15 13.23
C ARG A 702 -52.09 14.31 12.48
N PHE A 703 -52.31 14.13 11.19
CA PHE A 703 -51.51 13.25 10.34
C PHE A 703 -50.84 14.02 9.21
N VAL A 704 -49.65 13.58 8.83
CA VAL A 704 -48.93 14.01 7.62
C VAL A 704 -49.13 13.02 6.47
N ASP A 705 -49.53 11.79 6.78
CA ASP A 705 -49.83 10.76 5.80
C ASP A 705 -50.87 9.77 6.32
N ILE A 706 -51.63 9.17 5.41
CA ILE A 706 -52.62 8.13 5.71
C ILE A 706 -52.55 7.01 4.67
N GLY A 707 -52.79 5.78 5.12
CA GLY A 707 -52.88 4.62 4.25
C GLY A 707 -54.01 3.69 4.68
N LEU A 708 -54.61 3.00 3.73
CA LEU A 708 -55.70 2.06 3.98
C LEU A 708 -55.30 0.63 3.61
N GLY A 709 -55.63 -0.29 4.50
CA GLY A 709 -55.59 -1.73 4.28
C GLY A 709 -56.96 -2.27 3.90
N SER A 710 -57.10 -3.59 3.82
CA SER A 710 -58.35 -4.23 3.41
C SER A 710 -59.53 -3.91 4.37
N GLN A 711 -59.24 -3.80 5.66
CA GLN A 711 -60.21 -3.65 6.76
C GLN A 711 -59.77 -2.66 7.83
N SER A 712 -58.69 -1.92 7.57
CA SER A 712 -58.02 -1.08 8.55
C SER A 712 -57.45 0.17 7.88
N GLY A 713 -57.10 1.15 8.68
CA GLY A 713 -56.34 2.31 8.23
C GLY A 713 -55.23 2.64 9.21
N CYS A 714 -54.22 3.33 8.72
CA CYS A 714 -53.14 3.88 9.53
C CYS A 714 -52.87 5.34 9.15
N GLY A 715 -52.39 6.11 10.11
CA GLY A 715 -51.96 7.49 9.95
C GLY A 715 -50.60 7.73 10.61
N LEU A 716 -49.79 8.55 9.97
CA LEU A 716 -48.47 8.98 10.45
C LEU A 716 -48.58 10.43 10.91
N ASP A 717 -48.12 10.76 12.11
CA ASP A 717 -48.10 12.15 12.60
C ASP A 717 -46.76 12.87 12.37
N TYR A 718 -46.70 14.15 12.74
CA TYR A 718 -45.52 15.00 12.58
C TYR A 718 -44.34 14.62 13.51
N GLU A 719 -44.58 13.80 14.54
CA GLU A 719 -43.52 13.27 15.41
C GLU A 719 -42.96 11.93 14.90
N GLY A 720 -43.49 11.42 13.79
CA GLY A 720 -43.12 10.14 13.21
C GLY A 720 -43.76 8.95 13.91
N ARG A 721 -44.86 9.16 14.64
CA ARG A 721 -45.65 8.11 15.32
C ARG A 721 -46.72 7.58 14.37
N VAL A 722 -46.89 6.27 14.35
CA VAL A 722 -47.93 5.59 13.55
C VAL A 722 -49.11 5.23 14.44
N TYR A 723 -50.32 5.52 13.98
CA TYR A 723 -51.58 5.16 14.61
C TYR A 723 -52.41 4.32 13.64
N CYS A 724 -53.02 3.22 14.08
CA CYS A 724 -53.92 2.45 13.23
C CYS A 724 -55.25 2.13 13.90
N TRP A 725 -56.26 1.85 13.08
CA TRP A 725 -57.64 1.55 13.46
C TRP A 725 -58.25 0.50 12.53
N GLY A 726 -59.39 -0.09 12.94
CA GLY A 726 -60.11 -1.13 12.19
C GLY A 726 -59.74 -2.57 12.56
N TYR A 727 -60.33 -3.54 11.86
CA TYR A 727 -60.10 -4.97 12.09
C TYR A 727 -58.78 -5.44 11.49
N GLY A 728 -58.06 -6.27 12.22
CA GLY A 728 -56.71 -6.65 11.83
C GLY A 728 -55.75 -5.45 11.79
N ALA A 729 -56.11 -4.34 12.45
CA ALA A 729 -55.17 -3.27 12.69
C ALA A 729 -54.00 -3.81 13.52
N VAL A 730 -52.82 -3.53 13.01
CA VAL A 730 -51.50 -4.02 13.37
C VAL A 730 -51.16 -3.92 14.87
N GLY A 731 -50.54 -4.97 15.44
CA GLY A 731 -50.00 -5.01 16.81
C GLY A 731 -50.75 -5.90 17.83
N ARG A 732 -50.10 -6.22 18.97
CA ARG A 732 -50.58 -7.13 20.05
C ARG A 732 -51.96 -6.78 20.65
N ARG A 733 -52.42 -5.54 20.50
CA ARG A 733 -53.60 -5.02 21.21
C ARG A 733 -54.95 -5.45 20.62
N SER A 734 -54.99 -5.87 19.36
CA SER A 734 -56.27 -6.23 18.75
C SER A 734 -56.81 -7.57 19.27
N GLN A 735 -55.98 -8.55 19.67
CA GLN A 735 -56.44 -9.90 20.10
C GLN A 735 -57.58 -10.51 19.24
N GLY A 736 -57.68 -10.15 17.96
CA GLY A 736 -58.78 -10.57 17.06
C GLY A 736 -60.04 -9.69 17.07
N TYR A 737 -60.03 -8.55 17.76
CA TYR A 737 -61.07 -7.51 17.77
C TYR A 737 -60.63 -6.24 17.01
N PRO A 738 -61.56 -5.48 16.42
CA PRO A 738 -61.23 -4.24 15.73
C PRO A 738 -60.73 -3.16 16.70
N LEU A 739 -59.70 -2.40 16.27
CA LEU A 739 -59.31 -1.17 16.96
C LEU A 739 -60.31 -0.07 16.61
N GLU A 740 -61.28 0.15 17.49
CA GLU A 740 -62.38 1.08 17.25
C GLU A 740 -61.96 2.55 17.25
N VAL A 741 -60.75 2.87 17.72
CA VAL A 741 -60.18 4.21 17.67
C VAL A 741 -58.71 4.13 17.22
N PRO A 742 -58.20 5.16 16.52
CA PRO A 742 -56.79 5.20 16.15
C PRO A 742 -55.89 5.06 17.37
N THR A 743 -55.11 3.97 17.38
CA THR A 743 -54.25 3.61 18.50
C THR A 743 -52.81 3.65 18.04
N GLN A 744 -51.95 4.31 18.83
CA GLN A 744 -50.53 4.39 18.52
C GLN A 744 -49.90 3.00 18.52
N ILE A 745 -49.24 2.65 17.42
CA ILE A 745 -48.45 1.43 17.31
C ILE A 745 -47.03 1.79 17.72
N ALA A 746 -46.78 1.70 19.03
CA ALA A 746 -45.42 1.76 19.55
C ALA A 746 -44.78 0.37 19.43
N GLY A 747 -43.47 0.32 19.17
CA GLY A 747 -42.64 -0.86 19.37
C GLY A 747 -42.57 -1.24 20.86
N GLN A 748 -43.70 -1.61 21.47
CA GLN A 748 -43.79 -1.97 22.88
C GLN A 748 -44.65 -3.23 23.00
N GLU A 749 -44.00 -4.38 22.91
CA GLU A 749 -43.62 -5.24 24.04
C GLU A 749 -42.90 -6.47 23.51
#